data_AF-A0A5N5KV14-F1
#
_entry.id   AF-A0A5N5KV14-F1
#
_cell.length_a   1.000
_cell.length_b   1.000
_cell.length_c   1.000
_cell.angle_alpha   90.00
_cell.angle_beta   90.00
_cell.angle_gamma   90.00
#
_symmetry.space_group_name_H-M   'P 1'
#
loop_
_entity.id
_entity.type
_entity.pdbx_description
1 polymer ?
#
loop_
_entity_poly.entity_id
_entity_poly.type
_entity_poly.pdbx_seq_one_letter_code
_entity_poly.pdbx_strand_id
1 'polypeptide(L)'
;MSSLSREEQTKQSLGIFWVLEMFFSLKYAFLISVLSLSCLVTERLAAAELPQDEVDALNLISKKMGVNGWNFNADSCGDYLPRVRPTDPERNISCNCRIENSTCHIVSLKLKRFSLAGELPPELIQLPYLESIDLSYNYLNGSIPSEWASLKLKSIALLANRLSGNIPSYLGNFTSLTYLILSSNKLVGNLPMELGELKNLTDFRINDNNFNGSIPDFVENWKQLKRLEMVASGLEGPIPSSISALETLTDLRITDINITDQSFPDLSNITGLSRLLLRDCNLSGEIPSYIWEMSKLRVLDLSFNKLRGELPGAVTTETLVFIFLTGNILTGNIPMFRKGMTVDLSHNNFSQQSPGKPACQQTDVTLNLFRSSSMGNDLGGACMDDLKCDKYWHSLYINCGGQNVEINGSTYEGDAAVSGGSALFYQSADEWGLSSTGDFMDDNDFQNRAYTENVSSLNINEFTGREHQLHIDWKTRQKICVGIAKGLAFLHEESRLKIVHRDIKVTNVLLDKDLNPKISDFGLAKLDERENTFISTRIAGTVGYMAPEYALWGRLTFKADIYSFGIVALEIVSGKHNMSCGPENQFSCLLDWACHLERNGNLTELVDRRLGYEFNEEEALRMIKVALLCTNVSPSVRPIMSEAVSMLEGNRIIPEVIPEPVSEDLRFKAIRGHQEHMRSLGVRGKQNSSSILDRSANSNSCVCTSDDPWETDNESNVRSNPRSRQHESPSEVSTLVLPVTASSSSSVHDFHQYQVVGRALPTEREDHPKIYRMKLWATNEVRAKSKFWYFLRKLKKVKKSNGQVLAINEIFEKSPTKIKNYGIWLRYQSRTGYHNMYKEYRDTTLNGAVEQMYTEMASRHRVRFPCIQIIKTATIPAKLCKRESTKQFHNSKIKFPLVFKKVRPPSRKLKTTFKASRPNLFM
;
A
#
# COMPACT_ATOMS: atom_id res chain seq x y z
N MET A 1 -58.90 -107.13 32.14
CA MET A 1 -57.65 -107.12 31.34
C MET A 1 -57.70 -105.84 30.51
N SER A 2 -56.98 -104.75 30.75
CA SER A 2 -55.76 -104.46 31.48
C SER A 2 -55.90 -103.12 32.21
N SER A 3 -55.52 -103.11 33.48
CA SER A 3 -55.46 -101.96 34.38
C SER A 3 -53.99 -101.62 34.61
N LEU A 4 -53.57 -100.37 34.37
CA LEU A 4 -52.65 -99.55 35.18
C LEU A 4 -52.19 -98.30 34.41
N SER A 5 -52.55 -97.14 34.99
CA SER A 5 -51.94 -95.79 34.95
C SER A 5 -50.94 -95.48 33.83
N ARG A 6 -51.18 -94.55 32.89
CA ARG A 6 -51.51 -93.12 33.04
C ARG A 6 -50.62 -92.29 33.99
N GLU A 7 -49.46 -92.81 34.40
CA GLU A 7 -48.45 -92.07 35.21
C GLU A 7 -47.02 -92.08 34.62
N GLU A 8 -46.78 -92.78 33.50
CA GLU A 8 -45.44 -92.85 32.87
C GLU A 8 -45.27 -91.95 31.62
N GLN A 9 -46.35 -91.41 31.04
CA GLN A 9 -46.24 -90.54 29.84
C GLN A 9 -46.13 -89.04 30.14
N THR A 10 -46.37 -88.59 31.38
CA THR A 10 -46.17 -87.19 31.80
C THR A 10 -44.77 -86.92 32.40
N LYS A 11 -43.98 -87.95 32.72
CA LYS A 11 -42.59 -87.77 33.20
C LYS A 11 -41.54 -87.69 32.09
N GLN A 12 -41.81 -88.20 30.89
CA GLN A 12 -40.90 -88.07 29.74
C GLN A 12 -40.99 -86.72 29.02
N SER A 13 -42.14 -86.04 29.03
CA SER A 13 -42.27 -84.71 28.42
C SER A 13 -41.77 -83.58 29.34
N LEU A 14 -41.89 -83.70 30.68
CA LEU A 14 -41.31 -82.73 31.61
C LEU A 14 -39.79 -82.89 31.76
N GLY A 15 -39.25 -84.11 31.77
CA GLY A 15 -37.80 -84.32 31.84
C GLY A 15 -37.04 -83.75 30.64
N ILE A 16 -37.59 -83.88 29.43
CA ILE A 16 -36.98 -83.32 28.22
C ILE A 16 -37.15 -81.79 28.16
N PHE A 17 -38.24 -81.24 28.71
CA PHE A 17 -38.45 -79.79 28.80
C PHE A 17 -37.51 -79.13 29.82
N TRP A 18 -37.31 -79.74 30.99
CA TRP A 18 -36.35 -79.25 32.00
C TRP A 18 -34.89 -79.46 31.58
N VAL A 19 -34.56 -80.54 30.85
CA VAL A 19 -33.20 -80.74 30.31
C VAL A 19 -32.93 -79.78 29.16
N LEU A 20 -33.89 -79.49 28.27
CA LEU A 20 -33.72 -78.48 27.22
C LEU A 20 -33.68 -77.05 27.80
N GLU A 21 -34.47 -76.70 28.82
CA GLU A 21 -34.34 -75.40 29.50
C GLU A 21 -33.05 -75.27 30.33
N MET A 22 -32.54 -76.35 30.94
CA MET A 22 -31.21 -76.35 31.57
C MET A 22 -30.10 -76.20 30.52
N PHE A 23 -30.17 -76.89 29.38
CA PHE A 23 -29.17 -76.74 28.31
C PHE A 23 -29.27 -75.38 27.61
N PHE A 24 -30.46 -74.77 27.52
CA PHE A 24 -30.63 -73.39 27.07
C PHE A 24 -30.11 -72.40 28.12
N SER A 25 -30.43 -72.56 29.41
CA SER A 25 -29.94 -71.69 30.47
C SER A 25 -28.43 -71.82 30.73
N LEU A 26 -27.83 -73.01 30.59
CA LEU A 26 -26.38 -73.19 30.66
C LEU A 26 -25.66 -72.68 29.40
N LYS A 27 -26.27 -72.77 28.21
CA LYS A 27 -25.71 -72.13 27.01
C LYS A 27 -25.82 -70.62 27.07
N TYR A 28 -26.93 -70.06 27.56
CA TYR A 28 -27.07 -68.62 27.79
C TYR A 28 -26.19 -68.14 28.94
N ALA A 29 -26.05 -68.89 30.04
CA ALA A 29 -25.14 -68.54 31.12
C ALA A 29 -23.67 -68.68 30.70
N PHE A 30 -23.32 -69.66 29.86
CA PHE A 30 -21.98 -69.78 29.28
C PHE A 30 -21.72 -68.67 28.25
N LEU A 31 -22.69 -68.34 27.39
CA LEU A 31 -22.58 -67.24 26.42
C LEU A 31 -22.54 -65.89 27.13
N ILE A 32 -23.32 -65.68 28.19
CA ILE A 32 -23.28 -64.49 29.05
C ILE A 32 -21.97 -64.48 29.85
N SER A 33 -21.46 -65.62 30.31
CA SER A 33 -20.15 -65.69 30.98
C SER A 33 -19.00 -65.45 30.01
N VAL A 34 -19.09 -65.89 28.75
CA VAL A 34 -18.08 -65.66 27.71
C VAL A 34 -18.21 -64.24 27.15
N LEU A 35 -19.41 -63.67 27.09
CA LEU A 35 -19.66 -62.27 26.76
C LEU A 35 -19.31 -61.34 27.93
N SER A 36 -19.45 -61.77 29.18
CA SER A 36 -19.05 -61.03 30.37
C SER A 36 -17.56 -61.18 30.64
N LEU A 37 -16.95 -62.34 30.32
CA LEU A 37 -15.50 -62.54 30.36
C LEU A 37 -14.84 -61.90 29.14
N SER A 38 -15.50 -61.83 27.97
CA SER A 38 -15.05 -60.98 26.86
C SER A 38 -15.25 -59.51 27.20
N CYS A 39 -16.30 -59.11 27.92
CA CYS A 39 -16.46 -57.74 28.43
C CYS A 39 -15.43 -57.40 29.52
N LEU A 40 -15.09 -58.33 30.40
CA LEU A 40 -14.06 -58.17 31.45
C LEU A 40 -12.62 -58.30 30.89
N VAL A 41 -12.44 -58.97 29.75
CA VAL A 41 -11.18 -58.97 28.98
C VAL A 41 -11.09 -57.77 28.02
N THR A 42 -12.21 -57.10 27.71
CA THR A 42 -12.22 -55.80 27.01
C THR A 42 -12.19 -54.58 27.92
N GLU A 43 -12.01 -54.74 29.23
CA GLU A 43 -11.71 -53.65 30.17
C GLU A 43 -10.21 -53.58 30.52
N ARG A 44 -9.33 -53.59 29.51
CA ARG A 44 -7.97 -53.00 29.58
C ARG A 44 -7.45 -52.61 28.19
N LEU A 45 -8.19 -51.74 27.51
CA LEU A 45 -7.57 -50.77 26.61
C LEU A 45 -7.95 -49.40 27.14
N ALA A 46 -7.27 -48.97 28.22
CA ALA A 46 -7.27 -47.55 28.54
C ALA A 46 -6.73 -46.84 27.30
N ALA A 47 -7.59 -46.06 26.63
CA ALA A 47 -7.12 -45.15 25.60
C ALA A 47 -5.97 -44.35 26.21
N ALA A 48 -4.84 -44.28 25.53
CA ALA A 48 -3.75 -43.47 26.03
C ALA A 48 -4.25 -42.02 26.12
N GLU A 49 -4.07 -41.40 27.28
CA GLU A 49 -4.59 -40.06 27.58
C GLU A 49 -3.44 -39.06 27.73
N LEU A 50 -3.72 -37.78 27.52
CA LEU A 50 -2.76 -36.72 27.83
C LEU A 50 -2.59 -36.59 29.34
N PRO A 51 -1.34 -36.54 29.84
CA PRO A 51 -1.03 -36.15 31.20
C PRO A 51 -1.65 -34.79 31.56
N GLN A 52 -2.14 -34.67 32.80
CA GLN A 52 -2.84 -33.46 33.25
C GLN A 52 -1.96 -32.20 33.17
N ASP A 53 -0.65 -32.33 33.37
CA ASP A 53 0.32 -31.25 33.22
C ASP A 53 0.40 -30.73 31.78
N GLU A 54 0.34 -31.59 30.75
CA GLU A 54 0.28 -31.16 29.35
C GLU A 54 -1.06 -30.50 29.02
N VAL A 55 -2.16 -31.00 29.60
CA VAL A 55 -3.50 -30.40 29.46
C VAL A 55 -3.53 -29.00 30.08
N ASP A 56 -2.99 -28.85 31.29
CA ASP A 56 -2.89 -27.58 32.01
C ASP A 56 -2.00 -26.59 31.24
N ALA A 57 -0.85 -27.07 30.74
CA ALA A 57 0.04 -26.28 29.90
C ALA A 57 -0.68 -25.81 28.62
N LEU A 58 -1.41 -26.68 27.92
CA LEU A 58 -2.12 -26.34 26.70
C LEU A 58 -3.23 -25.30 26.94
N ASN A 59 -3.96 -25.43 28.05
CA ASN A 59 -4.92 -24.41 28.48
C ASN A 59 -4.22 -23.07 28.78
N LEU A 60 -3.07 -23.08 29.47
CA LEU A 60 -2.28 -21.89 29.76
C LEU A 60 -1.74 -21.22 28.48
N ILE A 61 -1.17 -22.01 27.57
CA ILE A 61 -0.66 -21.60 26.25
C ILE A 61 -1.77 -20.91 25.45
N SER A 62 -2.95 -21.52 25.37
CA SER A 62 -4.08 -20.93 24.63
C SER A 62 -4.53 -19.59 25.21
N LYS A 63 -4.57 -19.48 26.55
CA LYS A 63 -4.88 -18.23 27.25
C LYS A 63 -3.86 -17.14 26.94
N LYS A 64 -2.56 -17.47 26.90
CA LYS A 64 -1.49 -16.53 26.54
C LYS A 64 -1.58 -16.04 25.09
N MET A 65 -2.00 -16.89 24.17
CA MET A 65 -2.27 -16.52 22.78
C MET A 65 -3.56 -15.68 22.60
N GLY A 66 -4.27 -15.34 23.69
CA GLY A 66 -5.46 -14.49 23.66
C GLY A 66 -6.75 -15.23 23.29
N VAL A 67 -6.79 -16.55 23.48
CA VAL A 67 -7.99 -17.36 23.28
C VAL A 67 -8.96 -17.20 24.44
N ASN A 68 -10.24 -17.00 24.11
CA ASN A 68 -11.35 -17.06 25.09
C ASN A 68 -12.24 -18.28 24.79
N GLY A 69 -12.48 -19.12 25.82
CA GLY A 69 -13.47 -20.19 25.76
C GLY A 69 -13.01 -21.52 25.14
N TRP A 70 -11.72 -21.71 24.88
CA TRP A 70 -11.20 -23.06 24.63
C TRP A 70 -10.97 -23.76 25.97
N ASN A 71 -11.41 -25.02 26.04
CA ASN A 71 -11.13 -25.90 27.16
C ASN A 71 -10.55 -27.19 26.58
N PHE A 72 -9.30 -27.47 26.92
CA PHE A 72 -8.62 -28.71 26.55
C PHE A 72 -8.74 -29.71 27.69
N ASN A 73 -8.96 -30.97 27.36
CA ASN A 73 -9.05 -32.11 28.27
C ASN A 73 -8.10 -33.25 27.83
N ALA A 74 -8.11 -34.37 28.56
CA ALA A 74 -7.29 -35.55 28.29
C ALA A 74 -7.46 -36.12 26.86
N ASP A 75 -8.63 -35.92 26.25
CA ASP A 75 -8.99 -36.36 24.89
C ASP A 75 -8.66 -35.33 23.79
N SER A 76 -7.88 -34.28 24.10
CA SER A 76 -7.56 -33.22 23.13
C SER A 76 -6.72 -33.71 21.94
N CYS A 77 -6.18 -34.93 22.02
CA CYS A 77 -5.52 -35.61 20.92
C CYS A 77 -6.56 -36.18 19.96
N GLY A 78 -6.72 -35.56 18.79
CA GLY A 78 -7.64 -36.07 17.77
C GLY A 78 -7.60 -35.29 16.47
N ASP A 79 -7.54 -36.03 15.36
CA ASP A 79 -7.75 -35.51 14.02
C ASP A 79 -9.24 -35.18 13.83
N TYR A 80 -9.65 -33.95 14.16
CA TYR A 80 -10.90 -33.43 13.62
C TYR A 80 -10.73 -33.22 12.11
N LEU A 81 -11.17 -34.21 11.31
CA LEU A 81 -11.39 -34.01 9.88
C LEU A 81 -12.88 -33.72 9.60
N PRO A 82 -13.24 -32.47 9.32
CA PRO A 82 -14.23 -32.19 8.29
C PRO A 82 -13.52 -31.62 7.06
N ARG A 83 -13.94 -32.06 5.87
CA ARG A 83 -13.54 -31.46 4.59
C ARG A 83 -13.84 -29.96 4.64
N VAL A 84 -12.78 -29.17 4.58
CA VAL A 84 -12.76 -27.73 4.80
C VAL A 84 -12.13 -27.08 3.57
N ARG A 85 -12.66 -25.94 3.13
CA ARG A 85 -12.06 -25.18 2.05
C ARG A 85 -10.66 -24.72 2.53
N PRO A 86 -9.66 -24.55 1.65
CA PRO A 86 -8.30 -24.14 2.06
C PRO A 86 -8.22 -22.89 2.97
N THR A 87 -9.29 -22.10 3.01
CA THR A 87 -9.49 -20.87 3.78
C THR A 87 -9.97 -21.03 5.22
N ASP A 88 -10.51 -22.18 5.64
CA ASP A 88 -11.15 -22.25 6.96
C ASP A 88 -10.13 -22.37 8.11
N PRO A 89 -10.52 -22.04 9.36
CA PRO A 89 -9.67 -22.19 10.54
C PRO A 89 -9.29 -23.65 10.83
N GLU A 90 -8.03 -23.89 11.21
CA GLU A 90 -7.47 -25.23 11.44
C GLU A 90 -6.92 -25.32 12.87
N ARG A 91 -7.61 -26.08 13.74
CA ARG A 91 -7.15 -26.47 15.08
C ARG A 91 -6.87 -27.96 15.08
N ASN A 92 -5.61 -28.35 15.01
CA ASN A 92 -5.17 -29.73 15.06
C ASN A 92 -4.06 -29.87 16.12
N ILE A 93 -4.27 -30.81 17.05
CA ILE A 93 -3.28 -31.22 18.03
C ILE A 93 -2.97 -32.68 17.78
N SER A 94 -1.74 -32.93 17.36
CA SER A 94 -1.26 -34.28 17.11
C SER A 94 -0.41 -34.75 18.29
N CYS A 95 -0.66 -35.98 18.71
CA CYS A 95 0.00 -36.58 19.87
C CYS A 95 0.67 -37.89 19.48
N ASN A 96 1.76 -38.23 20.18
CA ASN A 96 2.38 -39.53 20.11
C ASN A 96 1.96 -40.35 21.34
N CYS A 97 1.19 -41.40 21.10
CA CYS A 97 0.57 -42.22 22.14
C CYS A 97 1.24 -43.59 22.19
N ARG A 98 1.78 -43.97 23.35
CA ARG A 98 2.36 -45.30 23.57
C ARG A 98 1.36 -46.20 24.26
N ILE A 99 0.95 -47.26 23.57
CA ILE A 99 -0.05 -48.24 24.07
C ILE A 99 0.46 -48.97 25.32
N GLU A 100 1.78 -49.16 25.45
CA GLU A 100 2.39 -49.91 26.56
C GLU A 100 2.19 -49.26 27.94
N ASN A 101 2.15 -47.93 28.01
CA ASN A 101 2.05 -47.17 29.27
C ASN A 101 0.77 -46.32 29.37
N SER A 102 -0.14 -46.41 28.39
CA SER A 102 -1.36 -45.58 28.30
C SER A 102 -1.12 -44.07 28.40
N THR A 103 0.04 -43.57 27.94
CA THR A 103 0.34 -42.13 27.93
C THR A 103 0.47 -41.58 26.51
N CYS A 104 -0.12 -40.41 26.28
CA CYS A 104 0.05 -39.59 25.07
C CYS A 104 0.86 -38.34 25.39
N HIS A 105 1.67 -37.89 24.43
CA HIS A 105 2.39 -36.61 24.54
C HIS A 105 2.14 -35.76 23.30
N ILE A 106 1.94 -34.45 23.48
CA ILE A 106 1.73 -33.50 22.39
C ILE A 106 3.02 -33.35 21.58
N VAL A 107 2.96 -33.65 20.28
CA VAL A 107 4.11 -33.54 19.36
C VAL A 107 3.92 -32.47 18.29
N SER A 108 2.68 -32.12 17.95
CA SER A 108 2.38 -31.04 17.01
C SER A 108 1.20 -30.19 17.50
N LEU A 109 1.38 -28.88 17.41
CA LEU A 109 0.35 -27.88 17.71
C LEU A 109 0.12 -27.01 16.48
N LYS A 110 -1.03 -27.17 15.82
CA LYS A 110 -1.44 -26.36 14.66
C LYS A 110 -2.69 -25.57 14.99
N LEU A 111 -2.56 -24.25 15.06
CA LEU A 111 -3.65 -23.33 15.41
C LEU A 111 -3.66 -22.17 14.41
N LYS A 112 -4.25 -22.37 13.23
CA LYS A 112 -4.20 -21.41 12.12
C LYS A 112 -5.52 -20.70 11.92
N ARG A 113 -5.45 -19.41 11.54
CA ARG A 113 -6.63 -18.60 11.18
C ARG A 113 -7.67 -18.54 12.30
N PHE A 114 -7.24 -18.43 13.56
CA PHE A 114 -8.12 -18.12 14.70
C PHE A 114 -8.05 -16.66 15.15
N SER A 115 -7.14 -15.87 14.58
CA SER A 115 -6.91 -14.47 14.98
C SER A 115 -6.55 -14.33 16.43
N LEU A 116 -5.70 -15.26 16.87
CA LEU A 116 -5.02 -15.20 18.15
C LEU A 116 -4.24 -13.89 18.22
N ALA A 117 -4.51 -13.05 19.21
CA ALA A 117 -4.00 -11.68 19.29
C ALA A 117 -3.11 -11.43 20.51
N GLY A 118 -2.73 -12.49 21.24
CA GLY A 118 -1.74 -12.42 22.31
C GLY A 118 -0.30 -12.60 21.81
N GLU A 119 0.59 -12.93 22.74
CA GLU A 119 2.01 -13.14 22.48
C GLU A 119 2.32 -14.61 22.16
N LEU A 120 3.52 -14.86 21.61
CA LEU A 120 4.08 -16.20 21.53
C LEU A 120 4.40 -16.72 22.94
N PRO A 121 3.84 -17.86 23.38
CA PRO A 121 3.91 -18.28 24.79
C PRO A 121 5.26 -18.94 25.14
N PRO A 122 6.06 -18.38 26.07
CA PRO A 122 7.26 -19.07 26.58
C PRO A 122 6.94 -20.42 27.23
N GLU A 123 5.71 -20.59 27.72
CA GLU A 123 5.21 -21.79 28.39
C GLU A 123 5.12 -23.03 27.48
N LEU A 124 5.37 -22.91 26.17
CA LEU A 124 5.58 -24.10 25.31
C LEU A 124 6.66 -25.04 25.83
N ILE A 125 7.61 -24.54 26.63
CA ILE A 125 8.61 -25.37 27.31
C ILE A 125 7.98 -26.47 28.20
N GLN A 126 6.75 -26.27 28.65
CA GLN A 126 5.97 -27.24 29.45
C GLN A 126 5.42 -28.38 28.59
N LEU A 127 5.58 -28.33 27.27
CA LEU A 127 5.29 -29.43 26.33
C LEU A 127 6.61 -30.02 25.81
N PRO A 128 7.33 -30.83 26.61
CA PRO A 128 8.72 -31.20 26.32
C PRO A 128 8.89 -32.10 25.09
N TYR A 129 7.82 -32.72 24.62
CA TYR A 129 7.80 -33.59 23.43
C TYR A 129 7.39 -32.85 22.15
N LEU A 130 7.12 -31.55 22.22
CA LEU A 130 6.68 -30.76 21.08
C LEU A 130 7.78 -30.69 20.02
N GLU A 131 7.46 -31.12 18.80
CA GLU A 131 8.37 -31.11 17.66
C GLU A 131 7.94 -30.12 16.56
N SER A 132 6.65 -29.77 16.48
CA SER A 132 6.13 -28.93 15.41
C SER A 132 5.11 -27.93 15.94
N ILE A 133 5.27 -26.67 15.52
CA ILE A 133 4.32 -25.61 15.81
C ILE A 133 3.97 -24.83 14.55
N ASP A 134 2.67 -24.68 14.29
CA ASP A 134 2.14 -23.84 13.23
C ASP A 134 1.06 -22.92 13.78
N LEU A 135 1.41 -21.64 13.92
CA LEU A 135 0.51 -20.57 14.37
C LEU A 135 0.23 -19.57 13.23
N SER A 136 0.30 -20.02 11.98
CA SER A 136 0.18 -19.15 10.81
C SER A 136 -1.19 -18.48 10.68
N TYR A 137 -1.21 -17.30 10.07
CA TYR A 137 -2.41 -16.50 9.79
C TYR A 137 -3.18 -16.10 11.07
N ASN A 138 -2.45 -15.61 12.08
CA ASN A 138 -3.02 -15.05 13.30
C ASN A 138 -2.55 -13.60 13.49
N TYR A 139 -2.75 -13.04 14.68
CA TYR A 139 -2.34 -11.69 15.06
C TYR A 139 -1.32 -11.69 16.20
N LEU A 140 -0.53 -12.77 16.31
CA LEU A 140 0.43 -12.92 17.38
C LEU A 140 1.54 -11.87 17.27
N ASN A 141 1.87 -11.25 18.38
CA ASN A 141 2.85 -10.17 18.47
C ASN A 141 4.06 -10.58 19.34
N GLY A 142 4.98 -9.64 19.58
CA GLY A 142 6.21 -9.89 20.33
C GLY A 142 7.34 -10.50 19.48
N SER A 143 8.35 -11.02 20.16
CA SER A 143 9.48 -11.76 19.58
C SER A 143 9.32 -13.27 19.80
N ILE A 144 10.08 -14.08 19.07
CA ILE A 144 10.16 -15.53 19.31
C ILE A 144 10.78 -15.75 20.69
N PRO A 145 10.15 -16.46 21.65
CA PRO A 145 10.70 -16.63 23.00
C PRO A 145 12.00 -17.43 23.04
N SER A 146 12.91 -17.07 23.95
CA SER A 146 14.21 -17.74 24.13
C SER A 146 14.08 -19.16 24.69
N GLU A 147 13.04 -19.38 25.48
CA GLU A 147 12.70 -20.62 26.17
C GLU A 147 12.45 -21.75 25.17
N TRP A 148 11.91 -21.41 23.99
CA TRP A 148 11.67 -22.36 22.91
C TRP A 148 12.96 -23.03 22.43
N ALA A 149 14.11 -22.39 22.60
CA ALA A 149 15.41 -22.93 22.17
C ALA A 149 15.82 -24.20 22.94
N SER A 150 15.22 -24.46 24.11
CA SER A 150 15.43 -25.70 24.85
C SER A 150 14.58 -26.87 24.33
N LEU A 151 13.56 -26.61 23.51
CA LEU A 151 12.73 -27.63 22.89
C LEU A 151 13.42 -28.20 21.65
N LYS A 152 13.18 -29.48 21.36
CA LYS A 152 13.69 -30.15 20.16
C LYS A 152 12.76 -29.93 18.95
N LEU A 153 12.39 -28.66 18.72
CA LEU A 153 11.50 -28.31 17.61
C LEU A 153 12.17 -28.62 16.26
N LYS A 154 11.41 -29.27 15.39
CA LYS A 154 11.74 -29.56 13.99
C LYS A 154 11.06 -28.57 13.04
N SER A 155 9.90 -28.03 13.41
CA SER A 155 9.15 -27.13 12.53
C SER A 155 8.57 -25.96 13.30
N ILE A 156 8.86 -24.74 12.85
CA ILE A 156 8.27 -23.49 13.34
C ILE A 156 7.67 -22.75 12.14
N ALA A 157 6.34 -22.58 12.15
CA ALA A 157 5.62 -21.79 11.17
C ALA A 157 4.83 -20.67 11.85
N LEU A 158 5.22 -19.42 11.54
CA LEU A 158 4.67 -18.19 12.11
C LEU A 158 4.25 -17.20 11.01
N LEU A 159 3.97 -17.71 9.80
CA LEU A 159 3.56 -16.94 8.62
C LEU A 159 2.37 -16.03 8.93
N ALA A 160 2.38 -14.80 8.39
CA ALA A 160 1.24 -13.88 8.47
C ALA A 160 0.77 -13.63 9.92
N ASN A 161 1.69 -13.09 10.73
CA ASN A 161 1.46 -12.64 12.10
C ASN A 161 1.94 -11.18 12.26
N ARG A 162 2.12 -10.69 13.49
CA ARG A 162 2.56 -9.32 13.81
C ARG A 162 3.85 -9.31 14.61
N LEU A 163 4.66 -10.37 14.48
CA LEU A 163 5.93 -10.49 15.17
C LEU A 163 6.85 -9.34 14.77
N SER A 164 7.58 -8.78 15.72
CA SER A 164 8.37 -7.56 15.54
C SER A 164 9.68 -7.62 16.30
N GLY A 165 10.59 -6.69 15.98
CA GLY A 165 11.97 -6.74 16.45
C GLY A 165 12.86 -7.60 15.54
N ASN A 166 14.04 -7.93 16.02
CA ASN A 166 15.03 -8.68 15.25
C ASN A 166 14.79 -10.19 15.35
N ILE A 167 15.26 -10.95 14.36
CA ILE A 167 15.45 -12.40 14.55
C ILE A 167 16.50 -12.57 15.67
N PRO A 168 16.17 -13.25 16.78
CA PRO A 168 17.12 -13.38 17.89
C PRO A 168 18.27 -14.34 17.56
N SER A 169 19.47 -14.06 18.06
CA SER A 169 20.65 -14.91 17.80
C SER A 169 20.53 -16.31 18.40
N TYR A 170 19.86 -16.47 19.54
CA TYR A 170 19.61 -17.79 20.15
C TYR A 170 18.76 -18.71 19.27
N LEU A 171 18.17 -18.22 18.18
CA LEU A 171 17.48 -19.06 17.22
C LEU A 171 18.43 -20.05 16.53
N GLY A 172 19.74 -19.79 16.54
CA GLY A 172 20.77 -20.76 16.14
C GLY A 172 20.85 -22.02 17.03
N ASN A 173 20.35 -21.98 18.26
CA ASN A 173 20.39 -23.12 19.17
C ASN A 173 19.39 -24.23 18.82
N PHE A 174 18.43 -23.95 17.94
CA PHE A 174 17.39 -24.89 17.51
C PHE A 174 17.92 -25.88 16.46
N THR A 175 19.01 -26.58 16.78
CA THR A 175 19.76 -27.43 15.85
C THR A 175 18.96 -28.58 15.22
N SER A 176 17.79 -28.93 15.78
CA SER A 176 16.84 -29.90 15.21
C SER A 176 15.90 -29.34 14.14
N LEU A 177 15.88 -28.02 13.91
CA LEU A 177 14.96 -27.38 12.96
C LEU A 177 15.22 -27.83 11.53
N THR A 178 14.13 -28.20 10.86
CA THR A 178 14.06 -28.52 9.43
C THR A 178 13.18 -27.54 8.66
N TYR A 179 12.22 -26.86 9.32
CA TYR A 179 11.35 -25.84 8.73
C TYR A 179 11.30 -24.58 9.58
N LEU A 180 11.57 -23.43 8.98
CA LEU A 180 11.44 -22.12 9.63
C LEU A 180 10.78 -21.11 8.70
N ILE A 181 9.52 -20.79 8.99
CA ILE A 181 8.69 -19.88 8.18
C ILE A 181 8.31 -18.66 9.02
N LEU A 182 8.88 -17.51 8.65
CA LEU A 182 8.67 -16.22 9.32
C LEU A 182 8.09 -15.14 8.39
N SER A 183 7.67 -15.52 7.18
CA SER A 183 7.17 -14.61 6.16
C SER A 183 5.95 -13.78 6.62
N SER A 184 5.77 -12.59 6.04
CA SER A 184 4.66 -11.66 6.31
C SER A 184 4.52 -11.32 7.80
N ASN A 185 5.57 -10.75 8.37
CA ASN A 185 5.62 -10.23 9.74
C ASN A 185 6.16 -8.79 9.74
N LYS A 186 6.49 -8.24 10.91
CA LYS A 186 7.11 -6.91 11.07
C LYS A 186 8.56 -7.02 11.56
N LEU A 187 9.26 -8.09 11.18
CA LEU A 187 10.64 -8.33 11.61
C LEU A 187 11.58 -7.32 10.93
N VAL A 188 12.61 -6.90 11.66
CA VAL A 188 13.59 -5.89 11.26
C VAL A 188 15.02 -6.32 11.59
N GLY A 189 16.01 -5.52 11.18
CA GLY A 189 17.43 -5.79 11.49
C GLY A 189 18.08 -6.75 10.50
N ASN A 190 19.35 -7.10 10.78
CA ASN A 190 20.13 -8.03 9.98
C ASN A 190 19.79 -9.49 10.34
N LEU A 191 20.04 -10.43 9.43
CA LEU A 191 20.03 -11.86 9.75
C LEU A 191 21.21 -12.21 10.68
N PRO A 192 20.98 -12.79 11.87
CA PRO A 192 22.06 -13.12 12.81
C PRO A 192 22.90 -14.30 12.30
N MET A 193 24.22 -14.23 12.54
CA MET A 193 25.20 -15.23 12.05
C MET A 193 24.93 -16.63 12.60
N GLU A 194 24.35 -16.71 13.79
CA GLU A 194 24.00 -17.94 14.50
C GLU A 194 22.97 -18.79 13.74
N LEU A 195 22.19 -18.22 12.81
CA LEU A 195 21.30 -19.02 11.96
C LEU A 195 22.08 -20.04 11.10
N GLY A 196 23.38 -19.81 10.87
CA GLY A 196 24.27 -20.78 10.22
C GLY A 196 24.39 -22.12 10.95
N GLU A 197 24.07 -22.20 12.24
CA GLU A 197 24.10 -23.45 13.01
C GLU A 197 22.91 -24.38 12.72
N LEU A 198 21.88 -23.89 12.03
CA LEU A 198 20.68 -24.65 11.67
C LEU A 198 20.91 -25.56 10.45
N LYS A 199 21.87 -26.47 10.56
CA LYS A 199 22.38 -27.35 9.48
C LYS A 199 21.36 -28.36 8.94
N ASN A 200 20.27 -28.57 9.65
CA ASN A 200 19.18 -29.47 9.27
C ASN A 200 18.04 -28.78 8.51
N LEU A 201 18.13 -27.46 8.27
CA LEU A 201 17.09 -26.72 7.55
C LEU A 201 16.90 -27.26 6.13
N THR A 202 15.63 -27.48 5.80
CA THR A 202 15.15 -27.90 4.47
C THR A 202 14.27 -26.83 3.82
N ASP A 203 13.62 -25.98 4.61
CA ASP A 203 12.75 -24.91 4.15
C ASP A 203 12.91 -23.67 5.04
N PHE A 204 13.36 -22.56 4.44
CA PHE A 204 13.55 -21.28 5.11
C PHE A 204 12.88 -20.16 4.33
N ARG A 205 11.96 -19.42 4.98
CA ARG A 205 11.18 -18.36 4.34
C ARG A 205 11.02 -17.14 5.23
N ILE A 206 11.37 -15.98 4.68
CA ILE A 206 11.36 -14.68 5.39
C ILE A 206 10.76 -13.55 4.55
N ASN A 207 9.92 -13.89 3.58
CA ASN A 207 9.30 -12.94 2.65
C ASN A 207 8.55 -11.82 3.37
N ASP A 208 8.36 -10.68 2.72
CA ASP A 208 7.46 -9.62 3.18
C ASP A 208 7.71 -9.25 4.66
N ASN A 209 8.95 -8.86 4.92
CA ASN A 209 9.42 -8.34 6.20
C ASN A 209 10.21 -7.06 5.92
N ASN A 210 10.78 -6.45 6.97
CA ASN A 210 11.45 -5.16 6.87
C ASN A 210 12.90 -5.27 7.38
N PHE A 211 13.59 -6.35 6.98
CA PHE A 211 15.01 -6.57 7.26
C PHE A 211 15.89 -5.51 6.60
N ASN A 212 17.16 -5.47 7.00
CA ASN A 212 18.20 -4.67 6.37
C ASN A 212 19.53 -5.43 6.35
N GLY A 213 20.55 -4.84 5.74
CA GLY A 213 21.84 -5.49 5.55
C GLY A 213 21.80 -6.58 4.47
N SER A 214 22.94 -7.22 4.24
CA SER A 214 23.14 -8.21 3.19
C SER A 214 22.68 -9.62 3.61
N ILE A 215 22.44 -10.49 2.63
CA ILE A 215 22.33 -11.94 2.86
C ILE A 215 23.71 -12.46 3.32
N PRO A 216 23.85 -13.02 4.52
CA PRO A 216 25.17 -13.43 5.02
C PRO A 216 25.68 -14.74 4.40
N ASP A 217 27.00 -14.92 4.36
CA ASP A 217 27.64 -16.10 3.74
C ASP A 217 27.37 -17.43 4.45
N PHE A 218 26.88 -17.40 5.70
CA PHE A 218 26.56 -18.64 6.44
C PHE A 218 25.51 -19.50 5.74
N VAL A 219 24.80 -18.98 4.73
CA VAL A 219 23.88 -19.76 3.91
C VAL A 219 24.55 -21.02 3.32
N GLU A 220 25.87 -21.01 3.10
CA GLU A 220 26.60 -22.21 2.66
C GLU A 220 26.50 -23.40 3.63
N ASN A 221 26.19 -23.16 4.90
CA ASN A 221 26.10 -24.19 5.93
C ASN A 221 24.80 -25.01 5.83
N TRP A 222 23.78 -24.51 5.13
CA TRP A 222 22.47 -25.16 5.03
C TRP A 222 22.44 -26.23 3.92
N LYS A 223 23.30 -27.24 3.99
CA LYS A 223 23.49 -28.26 2.94
C LYS A 223 22.24 -29.10 2.61
N GLN A 224 21.26 -29.14 3.50
CA GLN A 224 20.00 -29.88 3.32
C GLN A 224 18.86 -29.01 2.77
N LEU A 225 19.11 -27.73 2.49
CA LEU A 225 18.08 -26.76 2.13
C LEU A 225 17.49 -27.06 0.75
N LYS A 226 16.18 -27.29 0.71
CA LYS A 226 15.40 -27.55 -0.51
C LYS A 226 14.63 -26.32 -0.99
N ARG A 227 14.24 -25.42 -0.09
CA ARG A 227 13.50 -24.20 -0.40
C ARG A 227 14.03 -23.00 0.36
N LEU A 228 14.36 -21.94 -0.38
CA LEU A 228 14.83 -20.67 0.15
C LEU A 228 14.01 -19.52 -0.43
N GLU A 229 13.33 -18.76 0.42
CA GLU A 229 12.55 -17.60 0.00
C GLU A 229 12.87 -16.33 0.80
N MET A 230 13.23 -15.28 0.09
CA MET A 230 13.55 -13.95 0.60
C MET A 230 12.91 -12.84 -0.25
N VAL A 231 11.65 -13.05 -0.68
CA VAL A 231 10.91 -12.16 -1.58
C VAL A 231 10.50 -10.88 -0.85
N ALA A 232 10.84 -9.70 -1.39
CA ALA A 232 10.50 -8.40 -0.82
C ALA A 232 10.80 -8.31 0.70
N SER A 233 11.91 -8.90 1.13
CA SER A 233 12.28 -9.06 2.55
C SER A 233 12.93 -7.82 3.17
N GLY A 234 13.32 -6.85 2.34
CA GLY A 234 14.09 -5.66 2.72
C GLY A 234 15.61 -5.85 2.72
N LEU A 235 16.09 -7.07 2.43
CA LEU A 235 17.51 -7.38 2.35
C LEU A 235 18.20 -6.65 1.18
N GLU A 236 19.47 -6.35 1.38
CA GLU A 236 20.31 -5.60 0.48
C GLU A 236 21.31 -6.53 -0.24
N GLY A 237 21.85 -6.07 -1.36
CA GLY A 237 22.73 -6.87 -2.22
C GLY A 237 24.19 -6.79 -1.80
N PRO A 238 25.06 -7.65 -2.39
CA PRO A 238 24.75 -8.62 -3.42
C PRO A 238 24.19 -9.96 -2.87
N ILE A 239 23.67 -10.81 -3.78
CA ILE A 239 23.43 -12.22 -3.49
C ILE A 239 24.80 -12.90 -3.33
N PRO A 240 25.06 -13.58 -2.21
CA PRO A 240 26.39 -14.09 -1.92
C PRO A 240 26.72 -15.31 -2.77
N SER A 241 27.98 -15.44 -3.21
CA SER A 241 28.44 -16.56 -4.05
C SER A 241 28.38 -17.91 -3.34
N SER A 242 28.36 -17.90 -2.00
CA SER A 242 28.18 -19.05 -1.12
C SER A 242 26.85 -19.79 -1.35
N ILE A 243 25.88 -19.17 -2.04
CA ILE A 243 24.62 -19.82 -2.44
C ILE A 243 24.83 -21.03 -3.36
N SER A 244 25.93 -21.04 -4.13
CA SER A 244 26.34 -22.17 -5.00
C SER A 244 26.55 -23.48 -4.22
N ALA A 245 26.77 -23.39 -2.91
CA ALA A 245 27.04 -24.53 -2.04
C ALA A 245 25.77 -25.26 -1.57
N LEU A 246 24.58 -24.81 -2.00
CA LEU A 246 23.25 -25.36 -1.69
C LEU A 246 22.80 -26.39 -2.74
N GLU A 247 23.54 -27.50 -2.86
CA GLU A 247 23.34 -28.50 -3.93
C GLU A 247 21.95 -29.19 -3.92
N THR A 248 21.28 -29.22 -2.77
CA THR A 248 19.97 -29.87 -2.60
C THR A 248 18.78 -28.95 -2.91
N LEU A 249 19.03 -27.69 -3.28
CA LEU A 249 18.01 -26.67 -3.48
C LEU A 249 17.14 -26.96 -4.70
N THR A 250 15.82 -26.78 -4.53
CA THR A 250 14.79 -27.04 -5.55
C THR A 250 13.94 -25.80 -5.87
N ASP A 251 13.80 -24.89 -4.91
CA ASP A 251 13.04 -23.64 -5.06
C ASP A 251 13.86 -22.49 -4.46
N LEU A 252 14.34 -21.59 -5.31
CA LEU A 252 15.13 -20.42 -4.92
C LEU A 252 14.40 -19.15 -5.36
N ARG A 253 14.04 -18.30 -4.40
CA ARG A 253 13.34 -17.05 -4.64
C ARG A 253 13.94 -15.91 -3.85
N ILE A 254 14.54 -14.97 -4.56
CA ILE A 254 15.15 -13.77 -4.00
C ILE A 254 14.74 -12.61 -4.91
N THR A 255 14.10 -11.57 -4.37
CA THR A 255 13.62 -10.43 -5.16
C THR A 255 13.83 -9.10 -4.45
N ASP A 256 13.78 -8.01 -5.22
CA ASP A 256 13.75 -6.62 -4.73
C ASP A 256 15.03 -6.21 -3.96
N ILE A 257 16.20 -6.63 -4.49
CA ILE A 257 17.52 -6.33 -3.91
C ILE A 257 18.22 -5.24 -4.75
N ASN A 258 18.35 -4.01 -4.23
CA ASN A 258 18.58 -2.81 -5.07
C ASN A 258 19.85 -1.98 -4.77
N ILE A 259 20.70 -2.37 -3.80
CA ILE A 259 21.80 -1.47 -3.37
C ILE A 259 23.06 -1.58 -4.23
N THR A 260 23.30 -2.72 -4.87
CA THR A 260 24.56 -3.01 -5.57
C THR A 260 24.31 -3.58 -6.96
N ASP A 261 25.02 -3.09 -7.97
CA ASP A 261 25.12 -3.78 -9.27
C ASP A 261 25.86 -5.10 -9.04
N GLN A 262 25.29 -6.22 -9.50
CA GLN A 262 25.86 -7.55 -9.29
C GLN A 262 25.79 -8.41 -10.56
N SER A 263 26.69 -9.39 -10.68
CA SER A 263 26.62 -10.40 -11.73
C SER A 263 25.62 -11.48 -11.38
N PHE A 264 25.24 -12.29 -12.38
CA PHE A 264 24.46 -13.49 -12.14
C PHE A 264 25.17 -14.42 -11.13
N PRO A 265 24.52 -14.88 -10.04
CA PRO A 265 25.14 -15.77 -9.05
C PRO A 265 25.43 -17.14 -9.67
N ASP A 266 26.52 -17.79 -9.29
CA ASP A 266 26.81 -19.14 -9.77
C ASP A 266 25.85 -20.17 -9.13
N LEU A 267 25.05 -20.82 -9.97
CA LEU A 267 24.09 -21.85 -9.58
C LEU A 267 24.40 -23.21 -10.24
N SER A 268 25.58 -23.36 -10.86
CA SER A 268 25.94 -24.54 -11.65
C SER A 268 25.90 -25.86 -10.86
N ASN A 269 26.24 -25.82 -9.58
CA ASN A 269 26.20 -26.99 -8.69
C ASN A 269 24.77 -27.39 -8.25
N ILE A 270 23.77 -26.52 -8.43
CA ILE A 270 22.39 -26.73 -7.97
C ILE A 270 21.58 -27.50 -9.03
N THR A 271 21.97 -28.74 -9.30
CA THR A 271 21.37 -29.58 -10.35
C THR A 271 19.90 -29.95 -10.10
N GLY A 272 19.42 -29.80 -8.86
CA GLY A 272 18.06 -30.10 -8.42
C GLY A 272 17.02 -29.01 -8.70
N LEU A 273 17.45 -27.82 -9.15
CA LEU A 273 16.61 -26.62 -9.15
C LEU A 273 15.40 -26.75 -10.08
N SER A 274 14.22 -26.47 -9.54
CA SER A 274 12.94 -26.50 -10.28
C SER A 274 12.33 -25.12 -10.44
N ARG A 275 12.54 -24.20 -9.49
CA ARG A 275 12.03 -22.83 -9.57
C ARG A 275 13.12 -21.85 -9.18
N LEU A 276 13.36 -20.87 -10.05
CA LEU A 276 14.36 -19.82 -9.87
C LEU A 276 13.71 -18.45 -10.12
N LEU A 277 13.55 -17.66 -9.07
CA LEU A 277 13.07 -16.28 -9.13
C LEU A 277 14.17 -15.34 -8.61
N LEU A 278 14.76 -14.55 -9.50
CA LEU A 278 15.75 -13.50 -9.20
C LEU A 278 15.29 -12.15 -9.79
N ARG A 279 14.07 -11.74 -9.45
CA ARG A 279 13.41 -10.54 -10.00
C ARG A 279 13.84 -9.26 -9.29
N ASP A 280 14.09 -8.19 -10.04
CA ASP A 280 14.48 -6.88 -9.49
C ASP A 280 15.65 -6.98 -8.50
N CYS A 281 16.67 -7.77 -8.86
CA CYS A 281 17.88 -8.01 -8.08
C CYS A 281 19.08 -7.21 -8.59
N ASN A 282 18.86 -6.29 -9.53
CA ASN A 282 19.91 -5.47 -10.13
C ASN A 282 21.05 -6.32 -10.76
N LEU A 283 20.71 -7.49 -11.32
CA LEU A 283 21.64 -8.40 -11.98
C LEU A 283 22.09 -7.85 -13.33
N SER A 284 23.36 -8.04 -13.66
CA SER A 284 23.99 -7.58 -14.90
C SER A 284 24.89 -8.67 -15.50
N GLY A 285 25.29 -8.49 -16.77
CA GLY A 285 26.01 -9.51 -17.52
C GLY A 285 25.06 -10.43 -18.29
N GLU A 286 25.59 -11.55 -18.77
CA GLU A 286 24.84 -12.52 -19.57
C GLU A 286 24.17 -13.56 -18.69
N ILE A 287 23.07 -14.16 -19.18
CA ILE A 287 22.47 -15.34 -18.55
C ILE A 287 23.41 -16.53 -18.82
N PRO A 288 23.98 -17.17 -17.79
CA PRO A 288 24.93 -18.26 -18.00
C PRO A 288 24.32 -19.42 -18.79
N SER A 289 25.11 -20.04 -19.70
CA SER A 289 24.61 -21.07 -20.61
C SER A 289 24.03 -22.29 -19.90
N TYR A 290 24.61 -22.67 -18.76
CA TYR A 290 24.15 -23.83 -17.97
C TYR A 290 22.70 -23.70 -17.49
N ILE A 291 22.16 -22.48 -17.35
CA ILE A 291 20.75 -22.25 -16.96
C ILE A 291 19.80 -22.89 -17.96
N TRP A 292 20.14 -22.84 -19.25
CA TRP A 292 19.35 -23.43 -20.33
C TRP A 292 19.48 -24.95 -20.42
N GLU A 293 20.47 -25.52 -19.74
CA GLU A 293 20.75 -26.97 -19.70
C GLU A 293 20.21 -27.64 -18.43
N MET A 294 19.65 -26.87 -17.49
CA MET A 294 19.11 -27.39 -16.23
C MET A 294 17.87 -28.27 -16.48
N SER A 295 18.07 -29.59 -16.39
CA SER A 295 17.04 -30.59 -16.76
C SER A 295 15.79 -30.59 -15.88
N LYS A 296 15.84 -30.03 -14.66
CA LYS A 296 14.70 -29.99 -13.73
C LYS A 296 14.02 -28.63 -13.63
N LEU A 297 14.57 -27.60 -14.26
CA LEU A 297 14.08 -26.23 -14.13
C LEU A 297 12.73 -26.10 -14.82
N ARG A 298 11.73 -25.62 -14.09
CA ARG A 298 10.35 -25.43 -14.56
C ARG A 298 9.97 -23.96 -14.69
N VAL A 299 10.44 -23.13 -13.77
CA VAL A 299 10.12 -21.70 -13.73
C VAL A 299 11.42 -20.92 -13.62
N LEU A 300 11.64 -20.01 -14.57
CA LEU A 300 12.74 -19.07 -14.60
C LEU A 300 12.17 -17.65 -14.64
N ASP A 301 12.38 -16.86 -13.59
CA ASP A 301 12.04 -15.44 -13.57
C ASP A 301 13.28 -14.61 -13.25
N LEU A 302 13.76 -13.86 -14.24
CA LEU A 302 14.86 -12.92 -14.14
C LEU A 302 14.41 -11.51 -14.53
N SER A 303 13.12 -11.22 -14.37
CA SER A 303 12.53 -9.96 -14.79
C SER A 303 13.09 -8.74 -14.04
N PHE A 304 13.04 -7.58 -14.69
CA PHE A 304 13.45 -6.28 -14.16
C PHE A 304 14.91 -6.24 -13.68
N ASN A 305 15.83 -6.82 -14.45
CA ASN A 305 17.27 -6.73 -14.22
C ASN A 305 17.96 -5.94 -15.34
N LYS A 306 19.29 -5.96 -15.37
CA LYS A 306 20.15 -5.35 -16.40
C LYS A 306 20.88 -6.43 -17.21
N LEU A 307 20.26 -7.59 -17.41
CA LEU A 307 20.85 -8.71 -18.14
C LEU A 307 20.94 -8.39 -19.63
N ARG A 308 22.08 -8.74 -20.24
CA ARG A 308 22.42 -8.51 -21.64
C ARG A 308 22.79 -9.83 -22.34
N GLY A 309 23.12 -9.74 -23.63
CA GLY A 309 23.50 -10.90 -24.43
C GLY A 309 22.33 -11.50 -25.19
N GLU A 310 22.62 -12.58 -25.92
CA GLU A 310 21.65 -13.28 -26.76
C GLU A 310 21.07 -14.51 -26.05
N LEU A 311 19.84 -14.87 -26.42
CA LEU A 311 19.22 -16.12 -26.00
C LEU A 311 19.67 -17.28 -26.91
N PRO A 312 19.68 -18.54 -26.43
CA PRO A 312 19.97 -19.69 -27.29
C PRO A 312 18.98 -19.77 -28.46
N GLY A 313 19.43 -20.23 -29.62
CA GLY A 313 18.59 -20.26 -30.84
C GLY A 313 17.31 -21.12 -30.70
N ALA A 314 17.32 -22.11 -29.80
CA ALA A 314 16.15 -22.89 -29.44
C ALA A 314 16.21 -23.28 -27.95
N VAL A 315 15.05 -23.27 -27.30
CA VAL A 315 14.83 -23.74 -25.93
C VAL A 315 13.89 -24.93 -26.00
N THR A 316 14.48 -26.14 -26.01
CA THR A 316 13.77 -27.41 -26.22
C THR A 316 13.64 -28.25 -24.96
N THR A 317 14.07 -27.74 -23.81
CA THR A 317 14.00 -28.43 -22.50
C THR A 317 12.58 -28.88 -22.19
N GLU A 318 12.41 -30.14 -21.78
CA GLU A 318 11.08 -30.72 -21.53
C GLU A 318 10.39 -30.19 -20.25
N THR A 319 11.16 -29.64 -19.32
CA THR A 319 10.68 -29.29 -17.98
C THR A 319 10.32 -27.81 -17.83
N LEU A 320 10.96 -26.90 -18.57
CA LEU A 320 10.64 -25.46 -18.51
C LEU A 320 9.22 -25.20 -19.00
N VAL A 321 8.46 -24.49 -18.16
CA VAL A 321 7.07 -24.07 -18.43
C VAL A 321 7.00 -22.55 -18.48
N PHE A 322 7.65 -21.85 -17.55
CA PHE A 322 7.60 -20.40 -17.43
C PHE A 322 8.99 -19.77 -17.58
N ILE A 323 9.07 -18.78 -18.45
CA ILE A 323 10.26 -17.94 -18.63
C ILE A 323 9.82 -16.48 -18.57
N PHE A 324 10.24 -15.75 -17.56
CA PHE A 324 9.99 -14.31 -17.43
C PHE A 324 11.31 -13.55 -17.47
N LEU A 325 11.57 -12.87 -18.58
CA LEU A 325 12.78 -12.07 -18.82
C LEU A 325 12.43 -10.60 -19.08
N THR A 326 11.20 -10.18 -18.76
CA THR A 326 10.72 -8.83 -19.03
C THR A 326 11.61 -7.76 -18.40
N GLY A 327 11.78 -6.63 -19.09
CA GLY A 327 12.48 -5.47 -18.53
C GLY A 327 13.98 -5.69 -18.31
N ASN A 328 14.65 -6.32 -19.28
CA ASN A 328 16.11 -6.46 -19.34
C ASN A 328 16.67 -5.72 -20.58
N ILE A 329 17.95 -5.91 -20.88
CA ILE A 329 18.62 -5.35 -22.07
C ILE A 329 19.11 -6.46 -23.02
N LEU A 330 18.37 -7.56 -23.12
CA LEU A 330 18.69 -8.71 -23.98
C LEU A 330 18.57 -8.33 -25.46
N THR A 331 19.42 -8.93 -26.29
CA THR A 331 19.56 -8.65 -27.73
C THR A 331 19.50 -9.93 -28.56
N GLY A 332 19.64 -9.82 -29.88
CA GLY A 332 19.69 -10.97 -30.79
C GLY A 332 18.32 -11.39 -31.30
N ASN A 333 18.23 -12.63 -31.78
CA ASN A 333 17.02 -13.21 -32.35
C ASN A 333 16.12 -13.86 -31.28
N ILE A 334 14.81 -13.95 -31.54
CA ILE A 334 13.89 -14.68 -30.65
C ILE A 334 14.12 -16.20 -30.83
N PRO A 335 14.23 -16.98 -29.73
CA PRO A 335 14.34 -18.44 -29.79
C PRO A 335 13.09 -19.16 -30.29
N MET A 336 13.28 -20.38 -30.78
CA MET A 336 12.20 -21.36 -30.84
C MET A 336 11.95 -21.95 -29.46
N PHE A 337 10.72 -21.89 -28.97
CA PHE A 337 10.27 -22.44 -27.69
C PHE A 337 9.45 -23.71 -27.89
N ARG A 338 9.46 -24.58 -26.88
CA ARG A 338 8.62 -25.78 -26.88
C ARG A 338 7.14 -25.41 -26.75
N LYS A 339 6.27 -26.19 -27.40
CA LYS A 339 4.81 -26.09 -27.24
C LYS A 339 4.38 -26.13 -25.76
N GLY A 340 3.38 -25.33 -25.43
CA GLY A 340 2.79 -25.20 -24.09
C GLY A 340 3.58 -24.34 -23.11
N MET A 341 4.69 -23.71 -23.54
CA MET A 341 5.45 -22.77 -22.70
C MET A 341 4.77 -21.41 -22.61
N THR A 342 5.05 -20.71 -21.52
CA THR A 342 4.64 -19.33 -21.26
C THR A 342 5.91 -18.49 -21.08
N VAL A 343 6.11 -17.54 -21.99
CA VAL A 343 7.37 -16.81 -22.14
C VAL A 343 7.10 -15.32 -22.24
N ASP A 344 7.73 -14.54 -21.38
CA ASP A 344 7.70 -13.08 -21.41
C ASP A 344 9.09 -12.52 -21.72
N LEU A 345 9.24 -11.97 -22.91
CA LEU A 345 10.43 -11.27 -23.37
C LEU A 345 10.18 -9.75 -23.51
N SER A 346 9.06 -9.25 -22.98
CA SER A 346 8.67 -7.85 -23.14
C SER A 346 9.74 -6.88 -22.60
N HIS A 347 9.76 -5.66 -23.12
CA HIS A 347 10.70 -4.61 -22.70
C HIS A 347 12.19 -5.01 -22.80
N ASN A 348 12.58 -5.75 -23.83
CA ASN A 348 13.98 -6.05 -24.19
C ASN A 348 14.37 -5.41 -25.54
N ASN A 349 15.59 -5.69 -26.03
CA ASN A 349 16.16 -5.10 -27.25
C ASN A 349 16.44 -6.15 -28.36
N PHE A 350 15.55 -7.14 -28.52
CA PHE A 350 15.63 -8.13 -29.59
C PHE A 350 15.53 -7.49 -30.99
N SER A 351 16.23 -8.08 -31.95
CA SER A 351 16.24 -7.67 -33.36
C SER A 351 14.87 -7.95 -33.99
N GLN A 352 14.42 -7.05 -34.86
CA GLN A 352 13.20 -7.26 -35.63
C GLN A 352 13.36 -8.46 -36.57
N GLN A 353 12.43 -9.39 -36.50
CA GLN A 353 12.34 -10.57 -37.34
C GLN A 353 11.05 -10.46 -38.16
N SER A 354 11.10 -10.86 -39.43
CA SER A 354 9.92 -10.80 -40.27
C SER A 354 8.82 -11.71 -39.70
N PRO A 355 7.52 -11.31 -39.76
CA PRO A 355 6.40 -12.15 -39.28
C PRO A 355 6.35 -13.54 -39.93
N GLY A 356 7.03 -13.72 -41.06
CA GLY A 356 7.23 -15.00 -41.75
C GLY A 356 8.27 -15.95 -41.13
N LYS A 357 9.01 -15.53 -40.09
CA LYS A 357 10.04 -16.37 -39.46
C LYS A 357 9.41 -17.34 -38.45
N PRO A 358 9.93 -18.58 -38.32
CA PRO A 358 9.39 -19.59 -37.40
C PRO A 358 9.23 -19.11 -35.96
N ALA A 359 10.18 -18.32 -35.44
CA ALA A 359 10.13 -17.80 -34.06
C ALA A 359 8.93 -16.84 -33.82
N CYS A 360 8.44 -16.18 -34.86
CA CYS A 360 7.30 -15.26 -34.80
C CYS A 360 5.94 -15.93 -35.06
N GLN A 361 5.95 -17.20 -35.47
CA GLN A 361 4.75 -17.96 -35.84
C GLN A 361 4.39 -19.03 -34.80
N GLN A 362 4.90 -18.90 -33.57
CA GLN A 362 4.74 -19.89 -32.51
C GLN A 362 3.36 -19.76 -31.84
N THR A 363 2.33 -20.34 -32.44
CA THR A 363 0.94 -20.27 -31.93
C THR A 363 0.68 -21.17 -30.71
N ASP A 364 1.48 -22.21 -30.53
CA ASP A 364 1.36 -23.17 -29.42
C ASP A 364 2.12 -22.71 -28.17
N VAL A 365 2.60 -21.46 -28.12
CA VAL A 365 3.37 -20.87 -27.02
C VAL A 365 2.70 -19.55 -26.63
N THR A 366 2.51 -19.31 -25.33
CA THR A 366 2.07 -18.01 -24.85
C THR A 366 3.27 -17.09 -24.79
N LEU A 367 3.50 -16.29 -25.83
CA LEU A 367 4.70 -15.47 -25.99
C LEU A 367 4.38 -13.97 -25.96
N ASN A 368 4.86 -13.27 -24.93
CA ASN A 368 4.76 -11.82 -24.83
C ASN A 368 6.07 -11.17 -25.31
N LEU A 369 5.97 -10.43 -26.42
CA LEU A 369 7.09 -9.71 -27.04
C LEU A 369 6.91 -8.20 -26.95
N PHE A 370 5.97 -7.73 -26.12
CA PHE A 370 5.60 -6.32 -26.12
C PHE A 370 6.79 -5.42 -25.80
N ARG A 371 6.98 -4.39 -26.59
CA ARG A 371 8.00 -3.37 -26.33
C ARG A 371 7.39 -2.01 -26.59
N SER A 372 7.54 -1.13 -25.61
CA SER A 372 7.16 0.28 -25.72
C SER A 372 8.38 1.14 -25.36
N SER A 373 8.67 2.17 -26.16
CA SER A 373 9.71 3.15 -25.83
C SER A 373 9.08 4.51 -25.51
N SER A 374 9.61 5.21 -24.51
CA SER A 374 9.24 6.61 -24.23
C SER A 374 9.93 7.62 -25.16
N MET A 375 10.84 7.15 -26.02
CA MET A 375 11.81 7.97 -26.76
C MET A 375 11.82 7.74 -28.29
N GLY A 376 10.95 6.89 -28.84
CA GLY A 376 10.89 6.57 -30.27
C GLY A 376 9.46 6.24 -30.74
N ASN A 377 9.24 6.31 -32.06
CA ASN A 377 7.97 5.97 -32.71
C ASN A 377 7.71 4.46 -32.83
N ASP A 378 8.63 3.63 -32.31
CA ASP A 378 8.57 2.18 -32.48
C ASP A 378 7.71 1.58 -31.36
N LEU A 379 6.40 1.57 -31.59
CA LEU A 379 5.48 0.66 -30.93
C LEU A 379 5.56 -0.66 -31.68
N GLY A 380 6.16 -1.70 -31.09
CA GLY A 380 6.31 -2.98 -31.78
C GLY A 380 7.26 -3.93 -31.06
N GLY A 381 6.88 -5.20 -30.98
CA GLY A 381 7.77 -6.29 -30.57
C GLY A 381 8.62 -6.80 -31.73
N ALA A 382 9.63 -7.63 -31.46
CA ALA A 382 10.51 -8.18 -32.50
C ALA A 382 9.79 -9.04 -33.58
N CYS A 383 8.51 -9.38 -33.39
CA CYS A 383 7.66 -10.09 -34.36
C CYS A 383 6.43 -9.29 -34.82
N MET A 384 6.38 -7.99 -34.50
CA MET A 384 5.30 -7.11 -34.93
C MET A 384 5.86 -6.07 -35.89
N ASP A 385 5.08 -5.77 -36.91
CA ASP A 385 5.34 -4.60 -37.74
C ASP A 385 5.25 -3.35 -36.85
N ASP A 386 6.03 -2.31 -37.17
CA ASP A 386 5.94 -1.03 -36.47
C ASP A 386 4.48 -0.56 -36.51
N LEU A 387 3.88 -0.47 -35.33
CA LEU A 387 2.48 -0.14 -35.15
C LEU A 387 2.32 1.33 -35.47
N LYS A 388 2.02 1.62 -36.74
CA LYS A 388 1.72 2.97 -37.19
C LYS A 388 0.37 3.37 -36.62
N CYS A 389 0.40 4.21 -35.60
CA CYS A 389 -0.82 4.86 -35.11
C CYS A 389 -1.33 5.85 -36.17
N ASP A 390 -2.25 5.40 -37.02
CA ASP A 390 -2.92 6.24 -38.01
C ASP A 390 -3.79 7.34 -37.37
N LYS A 391 -4.29 7.08 -36.15
CA LYS A 391 -5.02 8.04 -35.31
C LYS A 391 -4.59 7.96 -33.85
N TYR A 392 -4.32 9.13 -33.28
CA TYR A 392 -4.09 9.27 -31.84
C TYR A 392 -5.42 9.50 -31.11
N TRP A 393 -5.87 8.48 -30.40
CA TRP A 393 -7.03 8.54 -29.52
C TRP A 393 -6.66 9.24 -28.21
N HIS A 394 -7.57 10.06 -27.68
CA HIS A 394 -7.36 10.83 -26.44
C HIS A 394 -8.26 10.34 -25.29
N SER A 395 -9.21 9.47 -25.62
CA SER A 395 -10.13 8.80 -24.71
C SER A 395 -10.21 7.35 -25.16
N LEU A 396 -10.20 6.44 -24.19
CA LEU A 396 -10.30 5.00 -24.35
C LEU A 396 -11.29 4.50 -23.28
N TYR A 397 -12.23 3.65 -23.66
CA TYR A 397 -13.29 3.15 -22.78
C TYR A 397 -13.18 1.65 -22.68
N ILE A 398 -12.57 1.17 -21.59
CA ILE A 398 -12.42 -0.26 -21.31
C ILE A 398 -13.35 -0.63 -20.16
N ASN A 399 -14.10 -1.71 -20.31
CA ASN A 399 -14.84 -2.37 -19.24
C ASN A 399 -14.05 -3.61 -18.77
N CYS A 400 -13.29 -3.46 -17.68
CA CYS A 400 -12.49 -4.56 -17.15
C CYS A 400 -13.34 -5.57 -16.36
N GLY A 401 -13.11 -6.86 -16.58
CA GLY A 401 -13.82 -7.99 -15.99
C GLY A 401 -15.22 -8.24 -16.56
N GLY A 402 -15.52 -7.84 -17.80
CA GLY A 402 -16.89 -7.90 -18.33
C GLY A 402 -17.04 -7.77 -19.84
N GLN A 403 -18.26 -7.97 -20.34
CA GLN A 403 -18.62 -7.82 -21.76
C GLN A 403 -18.60 -6.34 -22.20
N ASN A 404 -18.72 -6.06 -23.49
CA ASN A 404 -18.91 -4.69 -23.97
C ASN A 404 -20.16 -4.06 -23.31
N VAL A 405 -20.06 -2.81 -22.87
CA VAL A 405 -21.17 -2.06 -22.27
C VAL A 405 -21.35 -0.73 -22.98
N GLU A 406 -22.56 -0.45 -23.47
CA GLU A 406 -22.88 0.86 -24.03
C GLU A 406 -23.40 1.80 -22.95
N ILE A 407 -22.75 2.96 -22.80
CA ILE A 407 -23.18 4.01 -21.87
C ILE A 407 -23.20 5.35 -22.60
N ASN A 408 -24.39 5.95 -22.74
CA ASN A 408 -24.59 7.28 -23.35
C ASN A 408 -24.03 7.41 -24.78
N GLY A 409 -24.15 6.36 -25.59
CA GLY A 409 -23.68 6.33 -26.99
C GLY A 409 -22.17 6.09 -27.16
N SER A 410 -21.46 5.77 -26.08
CA SER A 410 -20.07 5.31 -26.10
C SER A 410 -20.01 3.85 -25.68
N THR A 411 -19.34 3.02 -26.48
CA THR A 411 -19.13 1.60 -26.19
C THR A 411 -17.88 1.47 -25.31
N TYR A 412 -18.04 0.92 -24.12
CA TYR A 412 -16.94 0.46 -23.28
C TYR A 412 -16.61 -0.95 -23.72
N GLU A 413 -15.45 -1.13 -24.35
CA GLU A 413 -14.99 -2.43 -24.81
C GLU A 413 -14.63 -3.29 -23.60
N GLY A 414 -15.30 -4.42 -23.48
CA GLY A 414 -15.11 -5.40 -22.43
C GLY A 414 -13.96 -6.34 -22.73
N ASP A 415 -13.30 -6.80 -21.67
CA ASP A 415 -12.23 -7.81 -21.75
C ASP A 415 -12.73 -9.23 -21.39
N ALA A 416 -14.04 -9.48 -21.30
CA ALA A 416 -14.58 -10.81 -20.95
C ALA A 416 -14.13 -11.96 -21.88
N ALA A 417 -13.74 -11.65 -23.12
CA ALA A 417 -13.18 -12.63 -24.06
C ALA A 417 -11.68 -12.86 -23.86
N VAL A 418 -11.00 -12.03 -23.06
CA VAL A 418 -9.59 -12.17 -22.74
C VAL A 418 -9.46 -13.19 -21.61
N SER A 419 -9.03 -14.40 -21.94
CA SER A 419 -8.62 -15.35 -20.91
C SER A 419 -7.36 -14.78 -20.25
N GLY A 420 -7.51 -14.14 -19.08
CA GLY A 420 -6.36 -13.71 -18.28
C GLY A 420 -5.34 -14.84 -18.12
N GLY A 421 -4.06 -14.49 -18.01
CA GLY A 421 -2.97 -15.47 -17.91
C GLY A 421 -1.59 -14.81 -17.79
N SER A 422 -0.60 -15.59 -17.35
CA SER A 422 0.79 -15.16 -17.20
C SER A 422 1.42 -14.89 -18.57
N ALA A 423 2.22 -13.82 -18.72
CA ALA A 423 2.85 -13.44 -19.99
C ALA A 423 1.87 -13.27 -21.17
N LEU A 424 0.64 -12.79 -20.94
CA LEU A 424 -0.30 -12.56 -22.02
C LEU A 424 -0.05 -11.20 -22.68
N PHE A 425 0.15 -11.21 -23.99
CA PHE A 425 -0.07 -10.04 -24.84
C PHE A 425 -1.38 -10.22 -25.59
N TYR A 426 -2.32 -9.32 -25.36
CA TYR A 426 -3.60 -9.27 -26.06
C TYR A 426 -3.75 -7.93 -26.75
N GLN A 427 -4.21 -7.95 -27.99
CA GLN A 427 -4.54 -6.76 -28.78
C GLN A 427 -5.96 -6.91 -29.31
N SER A 428 -6.81 -5.92 -29.02
CA SER A 428 -8.15 -5.80 -29.61
C SER A 428 -8.05 -5.54 -31.11
N ALA A 429 -9.10 -5.90 -31.85
CA ALA A 429 -9.15 -5.77 -33.31
C ALA A 429 -8.92 -4.32 -33.78
N ASP A 430 -9.31 -3.32 -32.98
CA ASP A 430 -9.34 -1.94 -33.45
C ASP A 430 -8.39 -0.97 -32.71
N GLU A 431 -8.23 -0.93 -31.36
CA GLU A 431 -7.62 0.30 -30.75
C GLU A 431 -6.84 0.17 -29.42
N TRP A 432 -6.76 -1.00 -28.77
CA TRP A 432 -6.06 -1.14 -27.49
C TRP A 432 -5.55 -2.57 -27.25
N GLY A 433 -4.67 -2.74 -26.27
CA GLY A 433 -4.18 -4.05 -25.86
C GLY A 433 -3.67 -4.04 -24.42
N LEU A 434 -3.47 -5.23 -23.87
CA LEU A 434 -2.86 -5.43 -22.56
C LEU A 434 -1.64 -6.35 -22.68
N SER A 435 -0.65 -6.08 -21.85
CA SER A 435 0.53 -6.91 -21.67
C SER A 435 0.65 -7.21 -20.19
N SER A 436 0.68 -8.49 -19.84
CA SER A 436 0.77 -8.98 -18.47
C SER A 436 2.05 -9.79 -18.29
N THR A 437 2.53 -9.88 -17.05
CA THR A 437 3.77 -10.57 -16.69
C THR A 437 3.62 -11.28 -15.35
N GLY A 438 4.37 -12.37 -15.15
CA GLY A 438 4.45 -13.09 -13.89
C GLY A 438 3.35 -14.12 -13.65
N ASP A 439 3.62 -15.02 -12.70
CA ASP A 439 2.72 -15.99 -12.11
C ASP A 439 2.66 -15.72 -10.59
N PHE A 440 1.52 -15.26 -10.09
CA PHE A 440 1.42 -14.66 -8.75
C PHE A 440 0.70 -15.51 -7.70
N MET A 441 0.00 -16.58 -8.09
CA MET A 441 -0.91 -17.27 -7.17
C MET A 441 -0.23 -18.40 -6.37
N ASP A 442 0.99 -18.81 -6.73
CA ASP A 442 1.81 -19.78 -5.98
C ASP A 442 1.10 -21.11 -5.63
N ASP A 443 -0.02 -21.37 -6.28
CA ASP A 443 -0.96 -22.47 -6.06
C ASP A 443 -0.68 -23.66 -7.00
N ASN A 444 0.38 -23.55 -7.80
CA ASN A 444 0.69 -24.44 -8.92
C ASN A 444 -0.42 -24.50 -9.98
N ASP A 445 -1.38 -23.55 -9.99
CA ASP A 445 -2.29 -23.35 -11.11
C ASP A 445 -1.59 -22.56 -12.21
N PHE A 446 -0.97 -23.32 -13.11
CA PHE A 446 -0.20 -22.78 -14.22
C PHE A 446 -1.04 -22.02 -15.26
N GLN A 447 -2.36 -21.91 -15.10
CA GLN A 447 -3.22 -21.15 -16.02
C GLN A 447 -3.57 -19.74 -15.52
N ASN A 448 -3.52 -19.45 -14.20
CA ASN A 448 -3.87 -18.15 -13.61
C ASN A 448 -5.18 -17.52 -14.13
N ARG A 449 -6.25 -18.31 -14.30
CA ARG A 449 -7.50 -17.88 -14.97
C ARG A 449 -8.57 -17.27 -14.05
N ALA A 450 -8.25 -16.95 -12.80
CA ALA A 450 -9.24 -16.40 -11.86
C ALA A 450 -9.45 -14.88 -12.05
N TYR A 451 -10.70 -14.45 -12.27
CA TYR A 451 -11.12 -13.05 -12.26
C TYR A 451 -12.20 -12.79 -11.20
N THR A 452 -12.29 -11.55 -10.72
CA THR A 452 -13.36 -11.09 -9.82
C THR A 452 -14.25 -10.09 -10.56
N GLU A 453 -15.56 -10.36 -10.66
CA GLU A 453 -16.51 -9.44 -11.27
C GLU A 453 -16.79 -8.22 -10.37
N ASN A 454 -16.76 -7.02 -10.95
CA ASN A 454 -17.03 -5.78 -10.25
C ASN A 454 -18.50 -5.36 -10.44
N VAL A 455 -19.23 -5.14 -9.35
CA VAL A 455 -20.61 -4.62 -9.40
C VAL A 455 -20.55 -3.09 -9.36
N SER A 456 -21.21 -2.43 -10.31
CA SER A 456 -21.25 -0.97 -10.46
C SER A 456 -21.63 -0.26 -9.15
N SER A 457 -20.73 0.59 -8.62
CA SER A 457 -20.98 1.43 -7.44
C SER A 457 -20.66 2.91 -7.75
N LEU A 458 -21.52 3.82 -7.26
CA LEU A 458 -21.41 5.28 -7.34
C LEU A 458 -20.56 5.82 -6.17
N ASN A 459 -20.11 7.07 -6.19
CA ASN A 459 -19.29 7.68 -5.13
C ASN A 459 -20.06 8.83 -4.43
N ILE A 460 -19.94 9.00 -3.10
CA ILE A 460 -20.65 10.06 -2.35
C ILE A 460 -20.29 11.48 -2.81
N ASN A 461 -19.19 11.67 -3.53
CA ASN A 461 -18.87 12.96 -4.17
C ASN A 461 -19.96 13.50 -5.11
N GLU A 462 -20.85 12.64 -5.63
CA GLU A 462 -22.02 13.09 -6.38
C GLU A 462 -23.08 13.78 -5.49
N PHE A 463 -22.90 13.87 -4.16
CA PHE A 463 -23.83 14.50 -3.19
C PHE A 463 -23.39 15.85 -2.59
N THR A 464 -22.10 16.22 -2.66
CA THR A 464 -21.55 17.40 -1.94
C THR A 464 -21.10 18.60 -2.82
N GLY A 465 -21.60 18.76 -4.06
CA GLY A 465 -21.34 19.94 -4.93
C GLY A 465 -22.51 20.31 -5.88
N ARG A 466 -22.88 21.59 -6.00
CA ARG A 466 -24.23 22.01 -6.45
C ARG A 466 -24.65 21.81 -7.92
N GLU A 467 -25.96 21.57 -8.01
CA GLU A 467 -27.02 22.04 -8.94
C GLU A 467 -27.50 21.15 -10.10
N HIS A 468 -26.88 20.00 -10.39
CA HIS A 468 -27.52 18.95 -11.22
C HIS A 468 -27.43 17.57 -10.54
N GLN A 469 -27.52 17.54 -9.21
CA GLN A 469 -27.42 16.32 -8.43
C GLN A 469 -28.74 15.56 -8.37
N LEU A 470 -28.62 14.23 -8.22
CA LEU A 470 -29.67 13.40 -7.64
C LEU A 470 -30.14 14.05 -6.33
N HIS A 471 -31.42 14.42 -6.28
CA HIS A 471 -32.05 14.89 -5.06
C HIS A 471 -32.15 13.71 -4.09
N ILE A 472 -31.21 13.64 -3.15
CA ILE A 472 -31.28 12.70 -2.03
C ILE A 472 -32.09 13.35 -0.91
N ASP A 473 -33.24 12.73 -0.64
CA ASP A 473 -34.13 13.07 0.45
C ASP A 473 -33.45 12.89 1.82
N TRP A 474 -34.04 13.48 2.86
CA TRP A 474 -33.49 13.40 4.22
C TRP A 474 -33.34 11.94 4.69
N LYS A 475 -34.33 11.09 4.41
CA LYS A 475 -34.35 9.67 4.80
C LYS A 475 -33.14 8.91 4.26
N THR A 476 -32.78 9.14 3.01
CA THR A 476 -31.62 8.49 2.39
C THR A 476 -30.30 9.05 2.91
N ARG A 477 -30.22 10.36 3.20
CA ARG A 477 -29.02 10.94 3.87
C ARG A 477 -28.80 10.36 5.26
N GLN A 478 -29.87 10.22 6.03
CA GLN A 478 -29.85 9.56 7.34
C GLN A 478 -29.42 8.10 7.21
N LYS A 479 -30.00 7.35 6.25
CA LYS A 479 -29.59 5.97 5.94
C LYS A 479 -28.10 5.86 5.60
N ILE A 480 -27.57 6.77 4.78
CA ILE A 480 -26.16 6.81 4.42
C ILE A 480 -25.28 7.11 5.63
N CYS A 481 -25.59 8.15 6.40
CA CYS A 481 -24.82 8.52 7.59
C CYS A 481 -24.79 7.38 8.62
N VAL A 482 -25.94 6.79 8.92
CA VAL A 482 -26.07 5.62 9.81
C VAL A 482 -25.34 4.41 9.23
N GLY A 483 -25.43 4.17 7.91
CA GLY A 483 -24.74 3.06 7.26
C GLY A 483 -23.22 3.17 7.29
N ILE A 484 -22.67 4.39 7.11
CA ILE A 484 -21.23 4.66 7.31
C ILE A 484 -20.85 4.42 8.77
N ALA A 485 -21.66 4.93 9.71
CA ALA A 485 -21.42 4.75 11.13
C ALA A 485 -21.43 3.28 11.53
N LYS A 486 -22.37 2.48 11.00
CA LYS A 486 -22.42 1.02 11.17
C LYS A 486 -21.23 0.32 10.51
N GLY A 487 -20.80 0.76 9.34
CA GLY A 487 -19.59 0.26 8.69
C GLY A 487 -18.33 0.51 9.53
N LEU A 488 -18.21 1.70 10.13
CA LEU A 488 -17.10 2.02 11.03
C LEU A 488 -17.22 1.30 12.37
N ALA A 489 -18.42 1.17 12.94
CA ALA A 489 -18.66 0.35 14.13
C ALA A 489 -18.27 -1.11 13.86
N PHE A 490 -18.58 -1.63 12.69
CA PHE A 490 -18.08 -2.94 12.26
C PHE A 490 -16.55 -2.94 12.24
N LEU A 491 -15.89 -2.01 11.54
CA LEU A 491 -14.42 -1.98 11.47
C LEU A 491 -13.73 -1.81 12.84
N HIS A 492 -14.30 -1.03 13.75
CA HIS A 492 -13.71 -0.67 15.05
C HIS A 492 -14.11 -1.62 16.18
N GLU A 493 -15.29 -2.23 16.13
CA GLU A 493 -15.94 -2.86 17.31
C GLU A 493 -16.46 -4.27 17.07
N GLU A 494 -16.90 -4.61 15.85
CA GLU A 494 -17.43 -5.96 15.55
C GLU A 494 -16.45 -6.83 14.75
N SER A 495 -15.63 -6.21 13.91
CA SER A 495 -14.66 -6.87 13.07
C SER A 495 -13.64 -7.60 13.93
N ARG A 496 -13.32 -8.81 13.48
CA ARG A 496 -12.32 -9.68 14.07
C ARG A 496 -10.95 -8.99 14.13
N LEU A 497 -10.64 -8.19 13.10
CA LEU A 497 -9.57 -7.22 13.07
C LEU A 497 -10.10 -5.82 13.33
N LYS A 498 -9.61 -5.16 14.37
CA LYS A 498 -9.91 -3.73 14.50
C LYS A 498 -9.14 -3.01 13.41
N ILE A 499 -9.85 -2.31 12.54
CA ILE A 499 -9.26 -1.63 11.38
C ILE A 499 -9.49 -0.14 11.58
N VAL A 500 -8.41 0.62 11.73
CA VAL A 500 -8.44 2.08 11.60
C VAL A 500 -8.19 2.41 10.14
N HIS A 501 -9.19 2.97 9.48
CA HIS A 501 -9.16 3.28 8.06
C HIS A 501 -8.20 4.42 7.71
N ARG A 502 -8.06 5.43 8.59
CA ARG A 502 -7.13 6.58 8.50
C ARG A 502 -7.39 7.60 7.39
N ASP A 503 -8.35 7.33 6.51
CA ASP A 503 -8.67 8.21 5.38
C ASP A 503 -10.17 8.23 5.08
N ILE A 504 -10.98 8.25 6.14
CA ILE A 504 -12.43 8.43 6.01
C ILE A 504 -12.73 9.84 5.52
N LYS A 505 -13.31 9.89 4.33
CA LYS A 505 -13.79 11.10 3.65
C LYS A 505 -14.89 10.70 2.69
N VAL A 506 -15.69 11.67 2.29
CA VAL A 506 -16.79 11.48 1.33
C VAL A 506 -16.34 10.75 0.05
N THR A 507 -15.14 11.02 -0.47
CA THR A 507 -14.65 10.39 -1.71
C THR A 507 -14.35 8.89 -1.61
N ASN A 508 -14.21 8.38 -0.38
CA ASN A 508 -13.84 6.99 -0.10
C ASN A 508 -15.04 6.19 0.43
N VAL A 509 -16.24 6.75 0.34
CA VAL A 509 -17.49 6.02 0.58
C VAL A 509 -18.22 5.89 -0.75
N LEU A 510 -18.39 4.64 -1.19
CA LEU A 510 -19.12 4.28 -2.39
C LEU A 510 -20.58 3.97 -2.03
N LEU A 511 -21.50 4.11 -2.98
CA LEU A 511 -22.89 3.72 -2.86
C LEU A 511 -23.20 2.63 -3.89
N ASP A 512 -23.87 1.56 -3.47
CA ASP A 512 -24.40 0.56 -4.40
C ASP A 512 -25.69 1.04 -5.11
N LYS A 513 -26.25 0.21 -5.98
CA LYS A 513 -27.49 0.48 -6.73
C LYS A 513 -28.70 0.85 -5.84
N ASP A 514 -28.68 0.45 -4.57
CA ASP A 514 -29.74 0.68 -3.59
C ASP A 514 -29.38 1.82 -2.60
N LEU A 515 -28.37 2.62 -2.97
CA LEU A 515 -27.80 3.73 -2.19
C LEU A 515 -27.33 3.32 -0.79
N ASN A 516 -26.89 2.07 -0.61
CA ASN A 516 -26.24 1.68 0.64
C ASN A 516 -24.76 2.07 0.62
N PRO A 517 -24.25 2.68 1.70
CA PRO A 517 -22.83 3.06 1.76
C PRO A 517 -21.93 1.84 1.93
N LYS A 518 -20.79 1.87 1.23
CA LYS A 518 -19.67 0.93 1.31
C LYS A 518 -18.40 1.73 1.53
N ILE A 519 -17.71 1.45 2.62
CA ILE A 519 -16.40 2.07 2.89
C ILE A 519 -15.38 1.43 1.95
N SER A 520 -14.56 2.25 1.29
CA SER A 520 -13.62 1.84 0.24
C SER A 520 -12.25 2.51 0.42
N ASP A 521 -11.26 2.08 -0.36
CA ASP A 521 -9.89 2.62 -0.32
C ASP A 521 -9.18 2.40 1.04
N PHE A 522 -8.95 1.13 1.35
CA PHE A 522 -8.17 0.69 2.51
C PHE A 522 -6.65 0.83 2.31
N GLY A 523 -6.18 1.54 1.27
CA GLY A 523 -4.76 1.65 0.93
C GLY A 523 -3.91 2.32 2.02
N LEU A 524 -4.53 3.08 2.93
CA LEU A 524 -3.89 3.67 4.09
C LEU A 524 -4.24 2.97 5.41
N ALA A 525 -5.19 2.03 5.40
CA ALA A 525 -5.74 1.42 6.60
C ALA A 525 -4.67 0.71 7.43
N LYS A 526 -4.87 0.71 8.74
CA LYS A 526 -4.03 0.01 9.70
C LYS A 526 -4.87 -0.84 10.61
N LEU A 527 -4.30 -1.97 11.02
CA LEU A 527 -4.92 -2.81 12.00
C LEU A 527 -4.59 -2.26 13.38
N ASP A 528 -5.61 -1.97 14.17
CA ASP A 528 -5.50 -1.72 15.60
C ASP A 528 -5.39 -3.05 16.33
N GLU A 529 -4.37 -3.17 17.17
CA GLU A 529 -4.08 -4.37 17.95
C GLU A 529 -4.43 -4.00 19.38
N ARG A 530 -5.36 -4.75 20.00
CA ARG A 530 -6.15 -4.37 21.19
C ARG A 530 -5.34 -4.07 22.48
N GLU A 531 -4.02 -3.94 22.39
CA GLU A 531 -3.09 -3.74 23.51
C GLU A 531 -2.37 -2.39 23.48
N ASN A 532 -2.53 -1.60 22.42
CA ASN A 532 -1.92 -0.27 22.33
C ASN A 532 -2.91 0.84 22.69
N THR A 533 -2.52 1.77 23.57
CA THR A 533 -3.30 3.01 23.80
C THR A 533 -3.38 3.90 22.55
N PHE A 534 -2.45 3.70 21.61
CA PHE A 534 -2.41 4.27 20.26
C PHE A 534 -1.36 3.53 19.39
N ILE A 535 -1.60 3.46 18.08
CA ILE A 535 -0.65 2.98 17.07
C ILE A 535 0.30 4.14 16.72
N SER A 536 1.61 3.98 16.93
CA SER A 536 2.62 4.93 16.44
C SER A 536 2.93 4.65 14.97
N THR A 537 2.57 5.56 14.06
CA THR A 537 2.75 5.36 12.61
C THR A 537 3.07 6.66 11.88
N ARG A 538 3.68 6.56 10.69
CA ARG A 538 3.89 7.73 9.81
C ARG A 538 2.53 8.38 9.53
N ILE A 539 2.44 9.69 9.74
CA ILE A 539 1.22 10.46 9.51
C ILE A 539 0.84 10.36 8.04
N ALA A 540 -0.34 9.82 7.76
CA ALA A 540 -0.90 9.69 6.42
C ALA A 540 -2.44 9.72 6.53
N GLY A 541 -3.06 10.51 5.66
CA GLY A 541 -4.50 10.78 5.67
C GLY A 541 -4.80 12.12 4.99
N THR A 542 -6.06 12.41 4.73
CA THR A 542 -6.47 13.64 4.03
C THR A 542 -6.55 14.83 4.99
N VAL A 543 -5.83 15.90 4.65
CA VAL A 543 -5.81 17.16 5.41
C VAL A 543 -7.23 17.73 5.52
N GLY A 544 -7.64 18.12 6.74
CA GLY A 544 -9.00 18.59 7.06
C GLY A 544 -9.92 17.53 7.66
N TYR A 545 -9.62 16.23 7.44
CA TYR A 545 -10.35 15.11 8.03
C TYR A 545 -9.57 14.41 9.15
N MET A 546 -8.25 14.64 9.23
CA MET A 546 -7.39 14.04 10.25
C MET A 546 -7.65 14.60 11.65
N ALA A 547 -7.69 13.71 12.64
CA ALA A 547 -7.81 14.10 14.04
C ALA A 547 -6.57 14.85 14.55
N PRO A 548 -6.72 15.86 15.43
CA PRO A 548 -5.62 16.71 15.91
C PRO A 548 -4.49 15.93 16.58
N GLU A 549 -4.80 14.97 17.43
CA GLU A 549 -3.82 14.14 18.15
C GLU A 549 -3.03 13.22 17.21
N TYR A 550 -3.68 12.74 16.14
CA TYR A 550 -3.05 11.91 15.13
C TYR A 550 -2.11 12.75 14.25
N ALA A 551 -2.56 13.94 13.85
CA ALA A 551 -1.75 14.88 13.06
C ALA A 551 -0.58 15.50 13.84
N LEU A 552 -0.72 15.69 15.17
CA LEU A 552 0.34 16.21 16.05
C LEU A 552 1.41 15.21 16.37
N TRP A 553 0.97 14.07 16.88
CA TRP A 553 1.81 13.17 17.67
C TRP A 553 1.95 11.80 17.00
N GLY A 554 1.31 11.59 15.83
CA GLY A 554 1.29 10.29 15.16
C GLY A 554 0.57 9.21 15.95
N ARG A 555 -0.19 9.59 16.99
CA ARG A 555 -0.95 8.69 17.88
C ARG A 555 -2.26 8.33 17.21
N LEU A 556 -2.28 7.19 16.55
CA LEU A 556 -3.45 6.74 15.82
C LEU A 556 -4.28 5.77 16.67
N THR A 557 -5.57 6.04 16.81
CA THR A 557 -6.55 5.10 17.38
C THR A 557 -7.77 5.10 16.48
N PHE A 558 -8.72 4.19 16.69
CA PHE A 558 -10.02 4.27 16.02
C PHE A 558 -10.73 5.63 16.26
N LYS A 559 -10.44 6.35 17.36
CA LYS A 559 -10.94 7.72 17.60
C LYS A 559 -10.56 8.72 16.51
N ALA A 560 -9.51 8.45 15.74
CA ALA A 560 -9.13 9.26 14.60
C ALA A 560 -10.16 9.16 13.46
N ASP A 561 -10.63 7.94 13.16
CA ASP A 561 -11.70 7.72 12.18
C ASP A 561 -13.03 8.28 12.68
N ILE A 562 -13.28 8.25 14.01
CA ILE A 562 -14.49 8.86 14.60
C ILE A 562 -14.50 10.37 14.37
N TYR A 563 -13.34 11.03 14.53
CA TYR A 563 -13.21 12.44 14.18
C TYR A 563 -13.47 12.68 12.70
N SER A 564 -12.85 11.88 11.82
CA SER A 564 -13.06 11.97 10.36
C SER A 564 -14.53 11.73 9.98
N PHE A 565 -15.21 10.78 10.63
CA PHE A 565 -16.64 10.52 10.48
C PHE A 565 -17.48 11.74 10.88
N GLY A 566 -17.16 12.39 12.00
CA GLY A 566 -17.86 13.61 12.40
C GLY A 566 -17.77 14.71 11.34
N ILE A 567 -16.61 14.86 10.69
CA ILE A 567 -16.47 15.76 9.54
C ILE A 567 -17.37 15.32 8.36
N VAL A 568 -17.36 14.03 8.00
CA VAL A 568 -18.23 13.48 6.93
C VAL A 568 -19.72 13.68 7.25
N ALA A 569 -20.13 13.51 8.51
CA ALA A 569 -21.50 13.75 8.95
C ALA A 569 -21.91 15.22 8.79
N LEU A 570 -21.02 16.17 9.12
CA LEU A 570 -21.26 17.60 8.85
C LEU A 570 -21.42 17.87 7.34
N GLU A 571 -20.65 17.18 6.49
CA GLU A 571 -20.78 17.30 5.02
C GLU A 571 -22.12 16.73 4.52
N ILE A 572 -22.59 15.60 5.07
CA ILE A 572 -23.87 14.98 4.70
C ILE A 572 -25.06 15.87 5.10
N VAL A 573 -25.06 16.40 6.34
CA VAL A 573 -26.13 17.28 6.82
C VAL A 573 -26.17 18.59 6.05
N SER A 574 -24.99 19.20 5.83
CA SER A 574 -24.91 20.51 5.18
C SER A 574 -24.99 20.45 3.67
N GLY A 575 -24.73 19.28 3.07
CA GLY A 575 -24.57 19.12 1.62
C GLY A 575 -23.41 19.95 1.06
N LYS A 576 -22.43 20.31 1.92
CA LYS A 576 -21.28 21.14 1.59
C LYS A 576 -19.99 20.38 1.84
N HIS A 577 -18.93 20.77 1.16
CA HIS A 577 -17.59 20.22 1.39
C HIS A 577 -16.95 20.86 2.64
N ASN A 578 -16.14 20.12 3.40
CA ASN A 578 -15.53 20.51 4.68
C ASN A 578 -14.74 21.82 4.59
N MET A 579 -14.08 22.06 3.46
CA MET A 579 -13.31 23.29 3.20
C MET A 579 -14.16 24.45 2.65
N SER A 580 -15.45 24.23 2.39
CA SER A 580 -16.38 25.28 1.93
C SER A 580 -17.09 25.91 3.13
N CYS A 581 -16.48 26.96 3.68
CA CYS A 581 -17.00 27.63 4.88
C CYS A 581 -18.27 28.45 4.62
N GLY A 582 -18.99 28.70 5.71
CA GLY A 582 -20.27 29.42 5.78
C GLY A 582 -20.28 30.83 5.16
N PRO A 583 -21.39 31.58 5.33
CA PRO A 583 -21.75 32.71 4.46
C PRO A 583 -20.73 33.86 4.27
N GLU A 584 -19.57 33.94 4.90
CA GLU A 584 -18.61 35.04 4.63
C GLU A 584 -17.11 34.67 4.80
N ASN A 585 -16.64 33.43 4.52
CA ASN A 585 -15.22 33.02 4.74
C ASN A 585 -14.67 33.50 6.11
N GLN A 586 -15.52 33.46 7.14
CA GLN A 586 -15.18 33.94 8.49
C GLN A 586 -14.66 32.78 9.36
N PHE A 587 -14.91 31.55 8.92
CA PHE A 587 -14.54 30.30 9.55
C PHE A 587 -13.54 29.55 8.67
N SER A 588 -12.75 28.66 9.28
CA SER A 588 -11.64 27.94 8.63
C SER A 588 -12.07 26.60 8.01
N CYS A 589 -13.10 25.96 8.54
CA CYS A 589 -13.73 24.73 8.01
C CYS A 589 -15.21 24.61 8.44
N LEU A 590 -15.94 23.60 7.95
CA LEU A 590 -17.33 23.32 8.37
C LEU A 590 -17.45 23.10 9.89
N LEU A 591 -16.47 22.45 10.50
CA LEU A 591 -16.43 22.22 11.94
C LEU A 591 -16.39 23.54 12.74
N ASP A 592 -15.60 24.51 12.29
CA ASP A 592 -15.49 25.83 12.91
C ASP A 592 -16.83 26.60 12.82
N TRP A 593 -17.51 26.52 11.66
CA TRP A 593 -18.83 27.10 11.50
C TRP A 593 -19.90 26.41 12.38
N ALA A 594 -19.87 25.08 12.49
CA ALA A 594 -20.78 24.32 13.33
C ALA A 594 -20.61 24.67 14.82
N CYS A 595 -19.36 24.80 15.30
CA CYS A 595 -19.07 25.21 16.68
C CYS A 595 -19.56 26.65 16.99
N HIS A 596 -19.48 27.55 16.00
CA HIS A 596 -20.02 28.91 16.14
C HIS A 596 -21.55 28.92 16.23
N LEU A 597 -22.22 28.14 15.38
CA LEU A 597 -23.68 28.03 15.40
C LEU A 597 -24.19 27.37 16.68
N GLU A 598 -23.45 26.41 17.23
CA GLU A 598 -23.77 25.78 18.52
C GLU A 598 -23.78 26.81 19.66
N ARG A 599 -22.74 27.66 19.74
CA ARG A 599 -22.62 28.73 20.74
C ARG A 599 -23.74 29.77 20.66
N ASN A 600 -24.24 30.02 19.47
CA ASN A 600 -25.31 30.97 19.23
C ASN A 600 -26.72 30.32 19.27
N GLY A 601 -26.82 29.01 19.51
CA GLY A 601 -28.09 28.28 19.57
C GLY A 601 -28.82 28.13 18.23
N ASN A 602 -28.12 28.22 17.09
CA ASN A 602 -28.73 28.24 15.76
C ASN A 602 -28.19 27.13 14.82
N LEU A 603 -28.15 25.89 15.31
CA LEU A 603 -27.58 24.74 14.58
C LEU A 603 -28.35 24.37 13.30
N THR A 604 -29.64 24.70 13.22
CA THR A 604 -30.50 24.40 12.07
C THR A 604 -30.02 25.08 10.78
N GLU A 605 -29.27 26.18 10.89
CA GLU A 605 -28.68 26.88 9.74
C GLU A 605 -27.61 26.04 9.01
N LEU A 606 -27.08 25.01 9.67
CA LEU A 606 -26.10 24.11 9.10
C LEU A 606 -26.73 23.13 8.08
N VAL A 607 -28.03 22.85 8.19
CA VAL A 607 -28.75 21.89 7.33
C VAL A 607 -28.81 22.38 5.89
N ASP A 608 -28.68 21.44 4.95
CA ASP A 608 -28.74 21.72 3.51
C ASP A 608 -30.06 22.41 3.13
N ARG A 609 -29.96 23.69 2.78
CA ARG A 609 -31.11 24.53 2.37
C ARG A 609 -31.93 23.94 1.20
N ARG A 610 -31.37 23.00 0.44
CA ARG A 610 -32.07 22.33 -0.67
C ARG A 610 -33.13 21.33 -0.21
N LEU A 611 -33.09 20.88 1.04
CA LEU A 611 -34.12 20.04 1.63
C LEU A 611 -35.41 20.83 1.95
N GLY A 612 -35.39 22.17 1.85
CA GLY A 612 -36.56 23.00 2.11
C GLY A 612 -37.08 22.80 3.53
N TYR A 613 -38.34 22.37 3.66
CA TYR A 613 -38.96 21.95 4.93
C TYR A 613 -39.12 20.42 5.03
N GLU A 614 -38.59 19.66 4.07
CA GLU A 614 -38.74 18.20 3.95
C GLU A 614 -37.62 17.45 4.66
N PHE A 615 -37.38 17.79 5.92
CA PHE A 615 -36.47 17.05 6.78
C PHE A 615 -36.97 17.08 8.22
N ASN A 616 -36.65 16.04 8.99
CA ASN A 616 -36.97 16.00 10.41
C ASN A 616 -35.93 16.85 11.15
N GLU A 617 -36.35 17.99 11.69
CA GLU A 617 -35.48 18.93 12.39
C GLU A 617 -34.79 18.30 13.60
N GLU A 618 -35.49 17.44 14.36
CA GLU A 618 -34.92 16.74 15.50
C GLU A 618 -33.81 15.77 15.08
N GLU A 619 -34.02 15.01 14.00
CA GLU A 619 -33.00 14.08 13.47
C GLU A 619 -31.79 14.82 12.91
N ALA A 620 -32.02 15.96 12.27
CA ALA A 620 -30.95 16.80 11.73
C ALA A 620 -30.11 17.41 12.85
N LEU A 621 -30.76 17.99 13.86
CA LEU A 621 -30.08 18.49 15.05
C LEU A 621 -29.32 17.39 15.78
N ARG A 622 -29.89 16.18 15.87
CA ARG A 622 -29.25 15.01 16.46
C ARG A 622 -27.98 14.63 15.70
N MET A 623 -28.03 14.55 14.36
CA MET A 623 -26.87 14.25 13.53
C MET A 623 -25.75 15.29 13.69
N ILE A 624 -26.11 16.58 13.76
CA ILE A 624 -25.15 17.68 13.97
C ILE A 624 -24.49 17.57 15.36
N LYS A 625 -25.28 17.35 16.41
CA LYS A 625 -24.76 17.19 17.77
C LYS A 625 -23.85 15.97 17.91
N VAL A 626 -24.20 14.84 17.30
CA VAL A 626 -23.33 13.65 17.25
C VAL A 626 -22.04 13.97 16.49
N ALA A 627 -22.11 14.69 15.36
CA ALA A 627 -20.94 15.09 14.61
C ALA A 627 -19.98 16.00 15.40
N LEU A 628 -20.52 16.95 16.18
CA LEU A 628 -19.77 17.83 17.09
C LEU A 628 -19.12 17.03 18.22
N LEU A 629 -19.83 16.05 18.80
CA LEU A 629 -19.28 15.16 19.81
C LEU A 629 -18.15 14.27 19.25
N CYS A 630 -18.31 13.74 18.05
CA CYS A 630 -17.30 12.97 17.33
C CYS A 630 -16.04 13.79 16.99
N THR A 631 -16.17 15.10 16.80
CA THR A 631 -15.07 16.02 16.46
C THR A 631 -14.45 16.70 17.67
N ASN A 632 -14.75 16.24 18.88
CA ASN A 632 -14.16 16.80 20.10
C ASN A 632 -12.62 16.73 20.06
N VAL A 633 -11.96 17.75 20.59
CA VAL A 633 -10.49 17.84 20.65
C VAL A 633 -9.91 16.69 21.45
N SER A 634 -10.55 16.35 22.56
CA SER A 634 -10.12 15.25 23.41
C SER A 634 -10.65 13.93 22.85
N PRO A 635 -9.77 12.98 22.46
CA PRO A 635 -10.20 11.68 21.94
C PRO A 635 -10.97 10.85 22.97
N SER A 636 -10.75 11.09 24.27
CA SER A 636 -11.44 10.41 25.36
C SER A 636 -12.92 10.80 25.48
N VAL A 637 -13.28 11.99 25.00
CA VAL A 637 -14.66 12.53 25.06
C VAL A 637 -15.48 12.11 23.85
N ARG A 638 -14.83 11.79 22.72
CA ARG A 638 -15.51 11.28 21.53
C ARG A 638 -16.22 9.97 21.90
N PRO A 639 -17.40 9.65 21.33
CA PRO A 639 -18.06 8.38 21.58
C PRO A 639 -17.28 7.23 20.92
N ILE A 640 -17.67 5.99 21.16
CA ILE A 640 -17.34 4.89 20.21
C ILE A 640 -18.36 4.88 19.06
N MET A 641 -18.10 4.17 17.97
CA MET A 641 -18.97 4.25 16.79
C MET A 641 -20.34 3.59 17.00
N SER A 642 -20.44 2.50 17.79
CA SER A 642 -21.74 1.90 18.17
C SER A 642 -22.60 2.85 19.01
N GLU A 643 -21.98 3.66 19.87
CA GLU A 643 -22.66 4.70 20.62
C GLU A 643 -23.11 5.83 19.70
N ALA A 644 -22.27 6.24 18.74
CA ALA A 644 -22.63 7.21 17.72
C ALA A 644 -23.81 6.69 16.86
N VAL A 645 -23.82 5.41 16.48
CA VAL A 645 -24.96 4.77 15.79
C VAL A 645 -26.22 4.84 16.65
N SER A 646 -26.13 4.44 17.92
CA SER A 646 -27.28 4.47 18.86
C SER A 646 -27.81 5.89 19.07
N MET A 647 -26.93 6.89 19.15
CA MET A 647 -27.31 8.30 19.22
C MET A 647 -27.93 8.78 17.90
N LEU A 648 -27.43 8.39 16.73
CA LEU A 648 -28.02 8.77 15.44
C LEU A 648 -29.41 8.16 15.24
N GLU A 649 -29.62 6.92 15.67
CA GLU A 649 -30.91 6.22 15.62
C GLU A 649 -31.91 6.73 16.66
N GLY A 650 -31.48 7.55 17.64
CA GLY A 650 -32.35 8.09 18.69
C GLY A 650 -32.55 7.18 19.88
N ASN A 651 -31.81 6.07 19.95
CA ASN A 651 -31.92 5.07 21.01
C ASN A 651 -31.10 5.47 22.26
N ARG A 652 -30.34 6.57 22.21
CA ARG A 652 -29.51 7.07 23.30
C ARG A 652 -29.50 8.60 23.34
N ILE A 653 -29.54 9.17 24.55
CA ILE A 653 -29.45 10.60 24.80
C ILE A 653 -28.01 11.07 24.53
N ILE A 654 -27.87 12.20 23.82
CA ILE A 654 -26.57 12.83 23.56
C ILE A 654 -26.12 13.56 24.83
N PRO A 655 -24.92 13.28 25.37
CA PRO A 655 -24.40 14.00 26.54
C PRO A 655 -24.28 15.51 26.28
N GLU A 656 -24.72 16.36 27.22
CA GLU A 656 -24.47 17.80 27.19
C GLU A 656 -23.00 18.08 27.54
N VAL A 657 -22.13 18.11 26.54
CA VAL A 657 -20.72 18.48 26.73
C VAL A 657 -20.56 19.96 26.40
N ILE A 658 -20.39 20.79 27.44
CA ILE A 658 -19.93 22.18 27.28
C ILE A 658 -18.48 22.10 26.78
N PRO A 659 -18.13 22.67 25.60
CA PRO A 659 -16.74 22.71 25.19
C PRO A 659 -15.98 23.69 26.11
N GLU A 660 -15.26 23.17 27.11
CA GLU A 660 -14.34 23.98 27.92
C GLU A 660 -13.28 24.66 27.04
N PRO A 661 -12.86 25.89 27.39
CA PRO A 661 -11.95 26.70 26.59
C PRO A 661 -10.50 26.23 26.81
N VAL A 662 -10.16 25.05 26.28
CA VAL A 662 -8.75 24.73 26.04
C VAL A 662 -8.32 25.57 24.85
N SER A 663 -7.40 26.51 25.12
CA SER A 663 -6.79 27.48 24.19
C SER A 663 -6.86 27.00 22.74
N GLU A 664 -7.49 27.81 21.88
CA GLU A 664 -7.55 27.62 20.42
C GLU A 664 -6.19 27.18 19.85
N ASP A 665 -5.10 27.56 20.51
CA ASP A 665 -3.73 27.28 20.11
C ASP A 665 -3.32 25.79 20.08
N LEU A 666 -3.88 24.90 20.92
CA LEU A 666 -3.52 23.45 20.92
C LEU A 666 -4.19 22.65 19.80
N ARG A 667 -5.49 22.89 19.56
CA ARG A 667 -6.27 22.31 18.44
C ARG A 667 -5.60 22.57 17.09
N PHE A 668 -5.08 23.79 16.92
CA PHE A 668 -4.49 24.26 15.67
C PHE A 668 -2.95 24.25 15.69
N LYS A 669 -2.29 23.88 16.80
CA LYS A 669 -0.85 23.56 16.85
C LYS A 669 -0.53 22.28 16.09
N ALA A 670 -1.48 21.37 15.96
CA ALA A 670 -1.38 20.15 15.15
C ALA A 670 -1.03 20.37 13.70
N ILE A 671 -1.88 21.19 13.14
CA ILE A 671 -1.89 21.54 11.74
C ILE A 671 -0.65 22.42 11.44
N ARG A 672 -0.09 23.10 12.44
CA ARG A 672 1.11 23.95 12.36
C ARG A 672 2.44 23.22 12.70
N GLY A 673 2.46 22.29 13.65
CA GLY A 673 3.66 21.55 14.08
C GLY A 673 4.12 20.48 13.08
N HIS A 674 3.18 19.86 12.36
CA HIS A 674 3.50 18.99 11.21
C HIS A 674 4.16 19.79 10.06
N GLN A 675 3.87 21.10 9.95
CA GLN A 675 4.55 22.01 9.02
C GLN A 675 5.97 22.39 9.50
N GLU A 676 6.27 22.31 10.81
CA GLU A 676 7.60 22.60 11.40
C GLU A 676 8.54 21.38 11.42
N HIS A 677 8.05 20.16 11.64
CA HIS A 677 8.88 18.95 11.55
C HIS A 677 9.30 18.64 10.10
N MET A 678 8.45 18.98 9.13
CA MET A 678 8.80 19.00 7.70
C MET A 678 9.86 20.08 7.36
N ARG A 679 10.08 21.08 8.23
CA ARG A 679 11.22 22.01 8.14
C ARG A 679 12.50 21.46 8.79
N SER A 680 12.43 20.67 9.86
CA SER A 680 13.66 20.19 10.56
C SER A 680 14.41 19.06 9.84
N LEU A 681 13.74 18.20 9.07
CA LEU A 681 14.41 17.23 8.18
C LEU A 681 15.05 17.89 6.93
N GLY A 682 14.74 19.17 6.69
CA GLY A 682 15.43 20.02 5.73
C GLY A 682 16.67 20.74 6.30
N VAL A 683 16.96 20.61 7.60
CA VAL A 683 18.08 21.30 8.28
C VAL A 683 18.95 20.29 9.07
N ARG A 684 19.51 19.31 8.36
CA ARG A 684 20.87 18.80 8.66
C ARG A 684 21.79 18.93 7.46
N GLY A 685 21.49 19.91 6.61
CA GLY A 685 22.32 20.31 5.47
C GLY A 685 22.55 21.82 5.48
N LYS A 686 23.49 22.25 6.33
CA LYS A 686 24.19 23.55 6.36
C LYS A 686 23.46 24.72 7.03
N GLN A 687 24.04 25.24 8.12
CA GLN A 687 24.90 26.44 8.15
C GLN A 687 25.90 26.21 9.31
N ASN A 688 27.23 26.32 9.18
CA ASN A 688 28.03 27.47 8.77
C ASN A 688 28.58 27.29 7.34
N SER A 689 28.48 28.26 6.44
CA SER A 689 29.24 29.51 6.53
C SER A 689 28.57 30.67 5.78
N SER A 690 28.69 31.86 6.34
CA SER A 690 28.80 33.12 5.59
C SER A 690 30.12 33.74 6.05
N SER A 691 30.98 34.34 5.24
CA SER A 691 30.86 35.10 3.99
C SER A 691 32.29 35.20 3.39
N ILE A 692 32.56 35.41 2.09
CA ILE A 692 32.64 36.70 1.35
C ILE A 692 33.34 36.39 0.00
N LEU A 693 32.86 36.96 -1.13
CA LEU A 693 33.54 37.30 -2.43
C LEU A 693 34.44 36.22 -3.12
N ASP A 694 34.59 36.08 -4.43
CA ASP A 694 34.11 36.69 -5.68
C ASP A 694 34.73 35.85 -6.84
N ARG A 695 34.09 35.86 -8.03
CA ARG A 695 34.60 35.45 -9.38
C ARG A 695 35.08 33.99 -9.56
N SER A 696 34.67 33.20 -10.55
CA SER A 696 34.18 33.40 -11.93
C SER A 696 33.30 32.18 -12.32
N ALA A 697 32.08 32.37 -12.86
CA ALA A 697 31.71 32.15 -14.28
C ALA A 697 32.40 30.94 -14.95
N ASN A 698 31.74 29.97 -15.57
CA ASN A 698 30.44 29.93 -16.21
C ASN A 698 29.98 28.47 -16.37
N SER A 699 28.66 28.33 -16.45
CA SER A 699 27.95 27.21 -17.04
C SER A 699 28.42 26.90 -18.47
N ASN A 700 28.38 25.62 -18.85
CA ASN A 700 27.52 25.11 -19.96
C ASN A 700 27.77 23.61 -20.18
N SER A 701 26.69 22.82 -20.18
CA SER A 701 26.09 22.18 -21.37
C SER A 701 27.00 21.12 -21.97
N CYS A 702 26.62 19.85 -21.82
CA CYS A 702 26.06 19.04 -22.92
C CYS A 702 27.13 18.71 -23.96
N VAL A 703 27.34 17.41 -24.21
CA VAL A 703 27.41 16.79 -25.54
C VAL A 703 27.90 15.36 -25.33
N CYS A 704 27.09 14.42 -25.81
CA CYS A 704 27.57 13.11 -26.21
C CYS A 704 28.43 13.31 -27.46
N THR A 705 29.67 12.81 -27.50
CA THR A 705 30.18 11.87 -28.51
C THR A 705 31.72 11.84 -28.54
N SER A 706 32.21 10.60 -28.68
CA SER A 706 33.35 10.13 -29.51
C SER A 706 34.80 10.52 -29.17
N ASP A 707 35.58 9.47 -28.94
CA ASP A 707 36.98 9.19 -29.32
C ASP A 707 38.15 9.62 -28.39
N ASP A 708 38.92 8.59 -27.98
CA ASP A 708 40.32 8.56 -27.50
C ASP A 708 41.33 9.15 -28.53
N PRO A 709 42.68 9.27 -28.30
CA PRO A 709 43.52 9.05 -27.10
C PRO A 709 44.68 10.10 -26.86
N TRP A 710 45.47 9.83 -25.80
CA TRP A 710 46.93 10.15 -25.53
C TRP A 710 47.39 11.39 -24.72
N GLU A 711 48.29 11.06 -23.75
CA GLU A 711 49.50 11.77 -23.26
C GLU A 711 49.35 13.12 -22.50
N THR A 712 50.15 13.51 -21.49
CA THR A 712 51.16 12.92 -20.56
C THR A 712 51.44 13.99 -19.48
N ASP A 713 51.99 13.52 -18.34
CA ASP A 713 53.01 14.18 -17.50
C ASP A 713 52.72 15.35 -16.53
N ASN A 714 53.00 15.04 -15.25
CA ASN A 714 53.94 15.70 -14.31
C ASN A 714 53.67 17.17 -13.89
N GLU A 715 53.96 17.63 -12.67
CA GLU A 715 54.82 17.15 -11.58
C GLU A 715 54.53 18.02 -10.32
N SER A 716 54.65 17.42 -9.12
CA SER A 716 55.40 17.94 -7.95
C SER A 716 54.98 19.28 -7.25
N ASN A 717 55.17 19.56 -5.96
CA ASN A 717 55.64 18.86 -4.75
C ASN A 717 55.60 19.83 -3.53
N VAL A 718 55.82 19.28 -2.32
CA VAL A 718 56.37 19.92 -1.06
C VAL A 718 55.34 20.57 -0.08
N ARG A 719 54.97 19.87 1.03
CA ARG A 719 55.46 19.91 2.46
C ARG A 719 55.09 21.21 3.24
N SER A 720 54.79 21.27 4.55
CA SER A 720 54.80 20.33 5.70
C SER A 720 54.25 21.00 6.97
N ASN A 721 53.33 20.32 7.69
CA ASN A 721 53.31 19.97 9.14
C ASN A 721 53.40 21.03 10.31
N PRO A 722 53.11 20.69 11.59
CA PRO A 722 51.99 21.25 12.40
C PRO A 722 52.37 21.65 13.87
N ARG A 723 51.39 22.02 14.74
CA ARG A 723 51.39 21.80 16.23
C ARG A 723 50.12 22.34 16.94
N SER A 724 50.04 22.12 18.25
CA SER A 724 48.90 21.64 19.06
C SER A 724 48.58 22.43 20.35
N ARG A 725 47.38 22.15 20.93
CA ARG A 725 46.96 22.09 22.38
C ARG A 725 46.43 23.33 23.18
N GLN A 726 45.22 23.11 23.73
CA GLN A 726 44.71 23.20 25.13
C GLN A 726 44.26 24.52 25.83
N HIS A 727 42.98 24.46 26.27
CA HIS A 727 42.32 24.75 27.58
C HIS A 727 42.12 26.15 28.21
N GLU A 728 40.93 26.24 28.87
CA GLU A 728 40.48 27.03 30.05
C GLU A 728 39.50 28.22 29.90
N SER A 729 38.50 28.23 30.81
CA SER A 729 37.43 29.21 31.09
C SER A 729 37.53 29.65 32.56
N PRO A 730 36.92 30.79 33.05
CA PRO A 730 35.54 30.78 33.60
C PRO A 730 34.76 32.14 33.71
N SER A 731 33.48 32.07 34.15
CA SER A 731 32.63 33.06 34.92
C SER A 731 32.14 34.37 34.24
N GLU A 732 31.00 35.04 34.57
CA GLU A 732 29.67 34.83 35.18
C GLU A 732 28.84 36.15 34.98
N VAL A 733 27.54 36.16 35.36
CA VAL A 733 26.65 37.31 35.72
C VAL A 733 25.47 37.68 34.76
N SER A 734 24.30 37.08 35.07
CA SER A 734 23.02 37.67 35.54
C SER A 734 22.04 38.50 34.64
N THR A 735 20.80 37.97 34.55
CA THR A 735 19.44 38.62 34.65
C THR A 735 19.01 39.71 33.66
N LEU A 736 17.74 39.92 33.23
CA LEU A 736 16.41 39.28 33.30
C LEU A 736 15.46 40.17 32.42
N VAL A 737 14.39 39.58 31.88
CA VAL A 737 13.11 40.16 31.36
C VAL A 737 12.99 40.69 29.90
N LEU A 738 11.95 40.12 29.26
CA LEU A 738 11.21 40.27 27.98
C LEU A 738 10.83 41.73 27.57
N PRO A 739 10.32 42.06 26.35
CA PRO A 739 9.57 41.21 25.38
C PRO A 739 9.91 41.41 23.88
N VAL A 740 9.61 40.42 23.02
CA VAL A 740 9.69 40.60 21.56
C VAL A 740 8.29 40.56 20.93
N THR A 741 7.98 41.70 20.33
CA THR A 741 6.83 42.06 19.51
C THR A 741 6.59 41.11 18.34
N ALA A 742 5.31 40.83 18.08
CA ALA A 742 4.80 40.06 16.96
C ALA A 742 5.05 40.75 15.61
N SER A 743 5.49 39.97 14.62
CA SER A 743 5.38 40.32 13.20
C SER A 743 4.96 39.09 12.38
N SER A 744 3.73 39.14 11.87
CA SER A 744 3.16 38.47 10.69
C SER A 744 4.01 37.44 9.94
N SER A 745 3.53 36.20 9.79
CA SER A 745 4.03 35.30 8.72
C SER A 745 2.95 34.38 8.13
N SER A 746 2.86 34.42 6.81
CA SER A 746 1.87 33.91 5.88
C SER A 746 2.13 32.49 5.33
N SER A 747 1.03 31.77 5.10
CA SER A 747 0.65 30.91 3.95
C SER A 747 1.44 29.62 3.58
N VAL A 748 0.66 28.53 3.50
CA VAL A 748 0.70 27.43 2.51
C VAL A 748 1.12 27.96 1.13
N HIS A 749 1.90 27.22 0.34
CA HIS A 749 2.57 27.73 -0.87
C HIS A 749 1.61 28.26 -1.95
N ASP A 750 1.26 29.54 -1.83
CA ASP A 750 0.39 30.28 -2.72
C ASP A 750 1.17 30.61 -4.01
N PHE A 751 0.81 29.97 -5.13
CA PHE A 751 1.49 30.18 -6.42
C PHE A 751 0.77 31.27 -7.22
N HIS A 752 1.47 32.38 -7.42
CA HIS A 752 0.95 33.51 -8.16
C HIS A 752 1.61 33.62 -9.54
N GLN A 753 0.83 34.06 -10.52
CA GLN A 753 1.37 34.43 -11.82
C GLN A 753 1.89 35.86 -11.77
N TYR A 754 3.15 36.08 -12.11
CA TYR A 754 3.77 37.40 -12.19
C TYR A 754 4.10 37.76 -13.64
N GLN A 755 3.84 39.02 -14.00
CA GLN A 755 4.43 39.67 -15.16
C GLN A 755 5.65 40.47 -14.72
N VAL A 756 6.83 40.00 -15.11
CA VAL A 756 8.09 40.73 -14.88
C VAL A 756 8.52 41.38 -16.20
N VAL A 757 8.76 42.69 -16.16
CA VAL A 757 9.26 43.51 -17.26
C VAL A 757 10.64 44.01 -16.90
N GLY A 758 11.62 43.76 -17.76
CA GLY A 758 12.99 44.23 -17.56
C GLY A 758 13.69 44.49 -18.89
N ARG A 759 14.81 45.20 -18.83
CA ARG A 759 15.64 45.54 -20.00
C ARG A 759 17.12 45.48 -19.62
N ALA A 760 18.00 45.47 -20.62
CA ALA A 760 19.40 45.80 -20.38
C ALA A 760 19.53 47.27 -19.94
N LEU A 761 20.61 47.62 -19.24
CA LEU A 761 20.92 49.02 -18.94
C LEU A 761 21.24 49.76 -20.25
N PRO A 762 20.74 50.99 -20.46
CA PRO A 762 21.13 51.81 -21.60
C PRO A 762 22.65 52.03 -21.62
N THR A 763 23.22 52.02 -22.82
CA THR A 763 24.65 52.33 -23.04
C THR A 763 24.75 53.38 -24.15
N GLU A 764 25.87 54.09 -24.26
CA GLU A 764 26.08 55.10 -25.31
C GLU A 764 25.85 54.57 -26.74
N ARG A 765 26.02 53.26 -26.96
CA ARG A 765 25.78 52.58 -28.26
C ARG A 765 24.33 52.15 -28.48
N GLU A 766 23.57 51.91 -27.42
CA GLU A 766 22.16 51.49 -27.47
C GLU A 766 21.41 52.19 -26.34
N ASP A 767 20.99 53.42 -26.63
CA ASP A 767 20.29 54.28 -25.67
C ASP A 767 18.90 53.73 -25.32
N HIS A 768 18.31 52.90 -26.19
CA HIS A 768 16.95 52.37 -26.03
C HIS A 768 16.94 50.83 -26.09
N PRO A 769 17.50 50.14 -25.08
CA PRO A 769 17.62 48.68 -25.10
C PRO A 769 16.25 48.01 -25.04
N LYS A 770 16.15 46.85 -25.71
CA LYS A 770 14.91 46.07 -25.83
C LYS A 770 14.30 45.75 -24.46
N ILE A 771 12.99 45.97 -24.36
CA ILE A 771 12.21 45.67 -23.16
C ILE A 771 11.64 44.24 -23.28
N TYR A 772 11.93 43.42 -22.29
CA TYR A 772 11.47 42.04 -22.20
C TYR A 772 10.36 41.91 -21.17
N ARG A 773 9.27 41.27 -21.54
CA ARG A 773 8.11 40.97 -20.69
C ARG A 773 7.95 39.47 -20.59
N MET A 774 7.91 38.93 -19.36
CA MET A 774 7.75 37.51 -19.10
C MET A 774 6.62 37.27 -18.12
N LYS A 775 5.79 36.27 -18.40
CA LYS A 775 4.80 35.74 -17.45
C LYS A 775 5.35 34.44 -16.86
N LEU A 776 5.40 34.34 -15.54
CA LEU A 776 5.95 33.19 -14.86
C LEU A 776 5.25 32.95 -13.52
N TRP A 777 5.35 31.72 -13.02
CA TRP A 777 4.76 31.29 -11.76
C TRP A 777 5.79 31.33 -10.64
N ALA A 778 5.48 31.99 -9.53
CA ALA A 778 6.33 32.05 -8.36
C ALA A 778 5.52 32.22 -7.08
N THR A 779 6.10 31.81 -5.96
CA THR A 779 5.45 31.93 -4.65
C THR A 779 5.56 33.34 -4.05
N ASN A 780 6.36 34.22 -4.66
CA ASN A 780 6.47 35.63 -4.29
C ASN A 780 7.22 36.42 -5.39
N GLU A 781 7.17 37.74 -5.29
CA GLU A 781 7.85 38.66 -6.20
C GLU A 781 9.38 38.44 -6.28
N VAL A 782 10.02 38.11 -5.17
CA VAL A 782 11.48 37.91 -5.11
C VAL A 782 11.88 36.71 -5.99
N ARG A 783 11.18 35.59 -5.84
CA ARG A 783 11.36 34.40 -6.67
C ARG A 783 10.96 34.66 -8.11
N ALA A 784 9.96 35.50 -8.35
CA ALA A 784 9.59 35.91 -9.71
C ALA A 784 10.71 36.68 -10.42
N LYS A 785 11.34 37.67 -9.75
CA LYS A 785 12.51 38.40 -10.27
C LYS A 785 13.69 37.46 -10.53
N SER A 786 13.97 36.54 -9.62
CA SER A 786 15.06 35.56 -9.78
C SER A 786 14.81 34.62 -10.97
N LYS A 787 13.58 34.11 -11.13
CA LYS A 787 13.20 33.28 -12.29
C LYS A 787 13.27 34.08 -13.59
N PHE A 788 12.82 35.34 -13.60
CA PHE A 788 12.92 36.22 -14.76
C PHE A 788 14.36 36.34 -15.27
N TRP A 789 15.31 36.65 -14.39
CA TRP A 789 16.73 36.77 -14.77
C TRP A 789 17.35 35.44 -15.17
N TYR A 790 16.97 34.34 -14.51
CA TYR A 790 17.42 33.00 -14.90
C TYR A 790 17.02 32.68 -16.35
N PHE A 791 15.76 32.91 -16.72
CA PHE A 791 15.27 32.66 -18.07
C PHE A 791 15.78 33.68 -19.09
N LEU A 792 15.87 34.97 -18.73
CA LEU A 792 16.37 36.00 -19.64
C LEU A 792 17.85 35.81 -20.00
N ARG A 793 18.66 35.34 -19.03
CA ARG A 793 20.04 34.92 -19.27
C ARG A 793 20.11 33.75 -20.25
N LYS A 794 19.27 32.72 -20.07
CA LYS A 794 19.26 31.54 -20.96
C LYS A 794 18.73 31.85 -22.36
N LEU A 795 17.70 32.69 -22.48
CA LEU A 795 17.00 32.92 -23.76
C LEU A 795 17.55 34.09 -24.57
N LYS A 796 18.09 35.13 -23.91
CA LYS A 796 18.51 36.39 -24.55
C LYS A 796 19.89 36.88 -24.12
N LYS A 797 20.63 36.08 -23.32
CA LYS A 797 21.99 36.40 -22.82
C LYS A 797 22.10 37.70 -22.00
N VAL A 798 20.97 38.29 -21.57
CA VAL A 798 20.95 39.47 -20.70
C VAL A 798 21.12 39.03 -19.25
N LYS A 799 22.06 39.63 -18.52
CA LYS A 799 22.37 39.27 -17.13
C LYS A 799 21.70 40.24 -16.16
N LYS A 800 21.46 39.79 -14.93
CA LYS A 800 20.96 40.64 -13.84
C LYS A 800 21.90 41.83 -13.56
N SER A 801 23.20 41.66 -13.77
CA SER A 801 24.23 42.67 -13.50
C SER A 801 24.24 43.83 -14.49
N ASN A 802 23.76 43.63 -15.72
CA ASN A 802 23.69 44.65 -16.76
C ASN A 802 22.26 44.91 -17.22
N GLY A 803 21.29 44.70 -16.34
CA GLY A 803 19.88 44.88 -16.64
C GLY A 803 19.08 45.32 -15.44
N GLN A 804 17.98 45.99 -15.69
CA GLN A 804 17.07 46.50 -14.68
C GLN A 804 15.66 45.93 -14.87
N VAL A 805 15.00 45.61 -13.76
CA VAL A 805 13.57 45.29 -13.75
C VAL A 805 12.81 46.61 -13.75
N LEU A 806 12.05 46.86 -14.81
CA LEU A 806 11.23 48.07 -14.95
C LEU A 806 9.92 47.96 -14.19
N ALA A 807 9.32 46.76 -14.16
CA ALA A 807 8.07 46.53 -13.45
C ALA A 807 7.94 45.06 -13.08
N ILE A 808 7.40 44.79 -11.90
CA ILE A 808 6.84 43.49 -11.55
C ILE A 808 5.39 43.73 -11.20
N ASN A 809 4.50 42.92 -11.77
CA ASN A 809 3.10 42.98 -11.44
C ASN A 809 2.59 41.57 -11.27
N GLU A 810 1.94 41.30 -10.15
CA GLU A 810 1.13 40.11 -10.02
C GLU A 810 -0.08 40.19 -10.97
N ILE A 811 -0.36 39.10 -11.69
CA ILE A 811 -1.49 38.99 -12.59
C ILE A 811 -2.65 38.39 -11.81
N PHE A 812 -3.66 39.22 -11.54
CA PHE A 812 -4.92 38.79 -10.97
C PHE A 812 -5.94 38.44 -12.06
N GLU A 813 -6.81 37.47 -11.76
CA GLU A 813 -7.92 37.11 -12.63
C GLU A 813 -8.92 38.28 -12.72
N LYS A 814 -9.37 38.61 -13.95
CA LYS A 814 -10.24 39.76 -14.19
C LYS A 814 -11.66 39.54 -13.67
N SER A 815 -12.09 38.28 -13.64
CA SER A 815 -13.43 37.87 -13.22
C SER A 815 -13.34 36.64 -12.30
N PRO A 816 -12.82 36.80 -11.07
CA PRO A 816 -12.62 35.70 -10.11
C PRO A 816 -13.94 35.13 -9.55
N THR A 817 -15.07 35.61 -10.06
CA THR A 817 -16.42 35.11 -9.76
C THR A 817 -16.95 34.17 -10.85
N LYS A 818 -16.31 34.12 -12.03
CA LYS A 818 -16.79 33.31 -13.15
C LYS A 818 -15.89 32.09 -13.30
N ILE A 819 -16.47 30.91 -13.12
CA ILE A 819 -15.76 29.64 -13.31
C ILE A 819 -15.39 29.47 -14.77
N LYS A 820 -14.16 29.01 -14.97
CA LYS A 820 -13.59 28.74 -16.27
C LYS A 820 -12.94 27.36 -16.22
N ASN A 821 -12.82 26.74 -17.39
CA ASN A 821 -11.96 25.58 -17.54
C ASN A 821 -10.60 26.09 -17.98
N TYR A 822 -9.54 25.62 -17.34
CA TYR A 822 -8.17 25.95 -17.64
C TYR A 822 -7.44 24.69 -18.11
N GLY A 823 -6.95 24.74 -19.35
CA GLY A 823 -5.99 23.76 -19.83
C GLY A 823 -4.58 24.16 -19.41
N ILE A 824 -3.85 23.22 -18.83
CA ILE A 824 -2.47 23.37 -18.40
C ILE A 824 -1.64 22.33 -19.15
N TRP A 825 -0.75 22.82 -20.01
CA TRP A 825 0.29 22.01 -20.62
C TRP A 825 1.53 22.12 -19.75
N LEU A 826 2.04 20.99 -19.29
CA LEU A 826 3.20 20.89 -18.42
C LEU A 826 4.18 19.85 -18.95
N ARG A 827 5.47 20.06 -18.70
CA ARG A 827 6.52 19.07 -18.86
C ARG A 827 6.98 18.70 -17.48
N TYR A 828 7.13 17.41 -17.19
CA TYR A 828 7.67 16.99 -15.91
C TYR A 828 8.74 15.92 -16.06
N GLN A 829 9.68 15.87 -15.11
CA GLN A 829 10.71 14.86 -15.05
C GLN A 829 10.29 13.77 -14.06
N SER A 830 10.17 12.55 -14.56
CA SER A 830 9.94 11.34 -13.77
C SER A 830 11.24 10.54 -13.64
N ARG A 831 11.18 9.37 -12.97
CA ARG A 831 12.30 8.42 -12.93
C ARG A 831 12.66 7.84 -14.31
N THR A 832 11.73 7.86 -15.27
CA THR A 832 11.90 7.31 -16.62
C THR A 832 12.18 8.39 -17.68
N GLY A 833 12.42 9.65 -17.28
CA GLY A 833 12.74 10.76 -18.18
C GLY A 833 11.73 11.91 -18.16
N TYR A 834 11.76 12.75 -19.21
CA TYR A 834 10.91 13.93 -19.35
C TYR A 834 9.63 13.61 -20.11
N HIS A 835 8.49 13.93 -19.50
CA HIS A 835 7.16 13.68 -20.04
C HIS A 835 6.42 14.99 -20.26
N ASN A 836 5.76 15.15 -21.42
CA ASN A 836 4.81 16.23 -21.64
C ASN A 836 3.41 15.75 -21.29
N MET A 837 2.64 16.60 -20.63
CA MET A 837 1.32 16.27 -20.15
C MET A 837 0.40 17.47 -20.31
N TYR A 838 -0.85 17.19 -20.64
CA TYR A 838 -1.91 18.16 -20.69
C TYR A 838 -2.98 17.77 -19.68
N LYS A 839 -3.39 18.72 -18.84
CA LYS A 839 -4.47 18.51 -17.87
C LYS A 839 -5.42 19.70 -17.84
N GLU A 840 -6.69 19.41 -17.64
CA GLU A 840 -7.76 20.39 -17.54
C GLU A 840 -8.25 20.48 -16.10
N TYR A 841 -8.33 21.70 -15.58
CA TYR A 841 -8.80 22.01 -14.24
C TYR A 841 -9.92 23.04 -14.33
N ARG A 842 -10.98 22.86 -13.55
CA ARG A 842 -12.09 23.79 -13.47
C ARG A 842 -11.97 24.60 -12.19
N ASP A 843 -11.82 25.91 -12.32
CA ASP A 843 -11.61 26.79 -11.18
C ASP A 843 -12.16 28.21 -11.48
N THR A 844 -12.34 29.01 -10.44
CA THR A 844 -12.63 30.45 -10.53
C THR A 844 -11.40 31.28 -10.90
N THR A 845 -10.20 30.75 -10.65
CA THR A 845 -8.92 31.43 -10.98
C THR A 845 -7.90 30.48 -11.60
N LEU A 846 -7.02 31.03 -12.44
CA LEU A 846 -5.93 30.26 -13.03
C LEU A 846 -4.92 29.79 -11.96
N ASN A 847 -4.74 30.54 -10.88
CA ASN A 847 -3.83 30.18 -9.79
C ASN A 847 -4.32 28.93 -9.06
N GLY A 848 -5.61 28.86 -8.72
CA GLY A 848 -6.21 27.68 -8.09
C GLY A 848 -6.13 26.44 -9.00
N ALA A 849 -6.36 26.62 -10.31
CA ALA A 849 -6.16 25.53 -11.27
C ALA A 849 -4.72 24.99 -11.32
N VAL A 850 -3.72 25.86 -11.17
CA VAL A 850 -2.30 25.47 -11.13
C VAL A 850 -1.93 24.81 -9.80
N GLU A 851 -2.51 25.24 -8.69
CA GLU A 851 -2.30 24.63 -7.37
C GLU A 851 -2.88 23.20 -7.30
N GLN A 852 -4.10 23.02 -7.83
CA GLN A 852 -4.70 21.69 -8.00
C GLN A 852 -3.79 20.77 -8.83
N MET A 853 -3.19 21.30 -9.91
CA MET A 853 -2.23 20.56 -10.72
C MET A 853 -1.00 20.11 -9.94
N TYR A 854 -0.35 21.00 -9.20
CA TYR A 854 0.84 20.63 -8.41
C TYR A 854 0.50 19.57 -7.35
N THR A 855 -0.66 19.68 -6.71
CA THR A 855 -1.15 18.73 -5.71
C THR A 855 -1.41 17.34 -6.32
N GLU A 856 -2.03 17.31 -7.49
CA GLU A 856 -2.28 16.06 -8.22
C GLU A 856 -0.98 15.40 -8.67
N MET A 857 -0.01 16.18 -9.18
CA MET A 857 1.28 15.66 -9.64
C MET A 857 2.14 15.10 -8.50
N ALA A 858 2.04 15.64 -7.29
CA ALA A 858 2.73 15.11 -6.12
C ALA A 858 2.07 13.84 -5.56
N SER A 859 0.74 13.76 -5.55
CA SER A 859 0.00 12.63 -4.98
C SER A 859 -0.02 11.42 -5.91
N ARG A 860 -0.47 11.60 -7.16
CA ARG A 860 -0.71 10.49 -8.10
C ARG A 860 0.54 10.09 -8.86
N HIS A 861 1.30 11.07 -9.34
CA HIS A 861 2.49 10.81 -10.16
C HIS A 861 3.79 10.81 -9.33
N ARG A 862 3.71 11.07 -8.01
CA ARG A 862 4.86 11.13 -7.10
C ARG A 862 5.98 12.07 -7.58
N VAL A 863 5.63 13.12 -8.33
CA VAL A 863 6.57 14.06 -8.96
C VAL A 863 6.86 15.21 -8.02
N ARG A 864 8.15 15.49 -7.80
CA ARG A 864 8.59 16.64 -6.99
C ARG A 864 8.31 17.95 -7.74
N PHE A 865 7.89 19.00 -7.05
CA PHE A 865 7.55 20.29 -7.66
C PHE A 865 8.64 20.90 -8.57
N PRO A 866 9.95 20.84 -8.25
CA PRO A 866 11.00 21.36 -9.13
C PRO A 866 11.09 20.64 -10.47
N CYS A 867 10.58 19.41 -10.53
CA CYS A 867 10.57 18.58 -11.71
C CYS A 867 9.39 18.91 -12.63
N ILE A 868 8.53 19.89 -12.31
CA ILE A 868 7.34 20.26 -13.11
C ILE A 868 7.50 21.66 -13.69
N GLN A 869 7.47 21.76 -15.01
CA GLN A 869 7.52 22.98 -15.80
C GLN A 869 6.18 23.21 -16.49
N ILE A 870 5.50 24.31 -16.16
CA ILE A 870 4.30 24.74 -16.89
C ILE A 870 4.74 25.36 -18.23
N ILE A 871 4.35 24.74 -19.33
CA ILE A 871 4.64 25.18 -20.70
C ILE A 871 3.66 26.28 -21.10
N LYS A 872 2.36 26.01 -20.93
CA LYS A 872 1.28 26.90 -21.38
C LYS A 872 0.06 26.72 -20.50
N THR A 873 -0.70 27.80 -20.34
CA THR A 873 -2.02 27.80 -19.72
C THR A 873 -3.00 28.52 -20.64
N ALA A 874 -4.21 27.98 -20.83
CA ALA A 874 -5.27 28.64 -21.60
C ALA A 874 -6.63 28.42 -20.96
N THR A 875 -7.53 29.39 -21.09
CA THR A 875 -8.94 29.17 -20.80
C THR A 875 -9.58 28.41 -21.96
N ILE A 876 -10.31 27.34 -21.65
CA ILE A 876 -10.89 26.44 -22.64
C ILE A 876 -12.42 26.55 -22.58
N PRO A 877 -13.09 26.78 -23.73
CA PRO A 877 -14.54 26.69 -23.80
C PRO A 877 -15.02 25.31 -23.38
N ALA A 878 -16.08 25.24 -22.58
CA ALA A 878 -16.78 24.02 -22.16
C ALA A 878 -16.89 22.93 -23.25
N LYS A 879 -17.26 23.33 -24.47
CA LYS A 879 -17.44 22.45 -25.63
C LYS A 879 -16.16 21.84 -26.20
N LEU A 880 -14.98 22.31 -25.78
CA LEU A 880 -13.66 21.88 -26.25
C LEU A 880 -12.84 21.15 -25.17
N CYS A 881 -13.44 20.89 -24.00
CA CYS A 881 -12.80 20.14 -22.92
C CYS A 881 -12.73 18.65 -23.26
N LYS A 882 -11.53 18.05 -23.20
CA LYS A 882 -11.27 16.64 -23.54
C LYS A 882 -11.41 15.75 -22.29
N ARG A 883 -12.63 15.47 -21.83
CA ARG A 883 -12.95 14.43 -20.84
C ARG A 883 -14.32 13.85 -21.09
N GLU A 884 -14.32 12.66 -21.65
CA GLU A 884 -15.48 12.12 -22.34
C GLU A 884 -16.32 11.20 -21.40
N SER A 885 -15.70 10.66 -20.33
CA SER A 885 -16.33 9.93 -19.21
C SER A 885 -16.73 10.81 -17.99
N THR A 886 -16.53 12.14 -18.06
CA THR A 886 -16.84 13.08 -16.96
C THR A 886 -17.81 14.19 -17.41
N LYS A 887 -18.86 13.82 -18.16
CA LYS A 887 -19.84 14.76 -18.74
C LYS A 887 -20.51 15.69 -17.69
N GLN A 888 -20.56 15.31 -16.41
CA GLN A 888 -21.21 16.08 -15.34
C GLN A 888 -20.58 17.45 -15.04
N PHE A 889 -19.32 17.72 -15.39
CA PHE A 889 -18.62 18.93 -14.91
C PHE A 889 -18.24 19.96 -15.97
N HIS A 890 -18.80 19.94 -17.19
CA HIS A 890 -18.39 20.88 -18.24
C HIS A 890 -19.50 21.64 -18.97
N ASN A 891 -20.79 21.48 -18.62
CA ASN A 891 -21.85 22.28 -19.25
C ASN A 891 -21.73 23.77 -18.86
N SER A 892 -21.76 24.68 -19.84
CA SER A 892 -21.74 26.14 -19.65
C SER A 892 -22.93 26.67 -18.83
N LYS A 893 -23.98 25.86 -18.68
CA LYS A 893 -25.16 26.13 -17.84
C LYS A 893 -24.95 25.79 -16.36
N ILE A 894 -23.96 24.95 -16.02
CA ILE A 894 -23.64 24.60 -14.62
C ILE A 894 -22.77 25.71 -14.03
N LYS A 895 -23.35 26.52 -13.15
CA LYS A 895 -22.68 27.59 -12.41
C LYS A 895 -22.25 27.01 -11.06
N PHE A 896 -20.99 27.20 -10.64
CA PHE A 896 -20.63 26.98 -9.24
C PHE A 896 -21.48 27.92 -8.39
N PRO A 897 -21.90 27.49 -7.20
CA PRO A 897 -22.40 28.42 -6.21
C PRO A 897 -21.29 29.42 -5.91
N LEU A 898 -21.55 30.69 -6.23
CA LEU A 898 -20.67 31.78 -5.83
C LEU A 898 -20.52 31.73 -4.31
N VAL A 899 -19.27 31.68 -3.84
CA VAL A 899 -18.93 31.81 -2.42
C VAL A 899 -19.48 33.16 -1.94
N PHE A 900 -20.20 33.18 -0.81
CA PHE A 900 -20.89 34.38 -0.33
C PHE A 900 -19.94 35.55 0.03
N LYS A 901 -18.60 35.36 0.04
CA LYS A 901 -17.70 36.51 -0.09
C LYS A 901 -17.73 37.01 -1.53
N LYS A 902 -18.38 38.17 -1.77
CA LYS A 902 -18.00 39.07 -2.87
C LYS A 902 -16.49 39.28 -2.77
N VAL A 903 -15.72 38.60 -3.62
CA VAL A 903 -14.31 38.93 -3.85
C VAL A 903 -14.34 40.39 -4.28
N ARG A 904 -13.93 41.29 -3.37
CA ARG A 904 -13.88 42.72 -3.69
C ARG A 904 -13.01 42.81 -4.94
N PRO A 905 -13.51 43.37 -6.06
CA PRO A 905 -12.69 43.54 -7.23
C PRO A 905 -11.42 44.27 -6.79
N PRO A 906 -10.22 43.85 -7.28
CA PRO A 906 -8.98 44.53 -6.95
C PRO A 906 -9.20 46.04 -7.07
N SER A 907 -8.85 46.80 -6.04
CA SER A 907 -8.97 48.26 -6.06
C SER A 907 -8.38 48.78 -7.38
N ARG A 908 -8.89 49.89 -7.93
CA ARG A 908 -8.46 50.42 -9.25
C ARG A 908 -6.91 50.53 -9.41
N LYS A 909 -6.14 50.52 -8.31
CA LYS A 909 -4.67 50.45 -8.25
C LYS A 909 -4.05 49.13 -8.76
N LEU A 910 -4.79 48.03 -8.80
CA LEU A 910 -4.32 46.68 -9.18
C LEU A 910 -4.66 46.29 -10.63
N LYS A 911 -5.26 47.21 -11.41
CA LYS A 911 -5.48 47.03 -12.85
C LYS A 911 -4.22 47.47 -13.61
N THR A 912 -3.49 46.52 -14.17
CA THR A 912 -2.25 46.77 -14.92
C THR A 912 -2.52 47.41 -16.27
N THR A 913 -2.39 48.73 -16.37
CA THR A 913 -1.92 49.38 -17.61
C THR A 913 -0.50 49.87 -17.35
N PHE A 914 0.48 49.14 -17.88
CA PHE A 914 1.85 49.63 -17.92
C PHE A 914 1.88 50.85 -18.86
N LYS A 915 2.06 52.05 -18.31
CA LYS A 915 2.50 53.23 -19.06
C LYS A 915 4.02 53.26 -18.98
N ALA A 916 4.70 53.20 -20.13
CA ALA A 916 6.15 53.34 -20.18
C ALA A 916 6.51 54.78 -19.78
N SER A 917 7.22 54.98 -18.67
CA SER A 917 7.95 56.23 -18.44
C SER A 917 9.21 56.18 -19.30
N ARG A 918 9.30 57.08 -20.29
CA ARG A 918 10.59 57.34 -20.95
C ARG A 918 11.54 57.93 -19.89
N PRO A 919 12.83 57.55 -19.86
CA PRO A 919 13.79 58.17 -18.96
C PRO A 919 13.85 59.67 -19.23
N ASN A 920 13.81 60.49 -18.18
CA ASN A 920 14.37 61.84 -18.29
C ASN A 920 15.89 61.67 -18.40
N LEU A 921 16.44 62.23 -19.47
CA LEU A 921 17.87 62.33 -19.72
C LEU A 921 18.54 63.11 -18.58
N PHE A 922 19.76 62.67 -18.24
CA PHE A 922 20.84 63.39 -17.57
C PHE A 922 20.44 64.56 -16.64
N MET A 923 20.53 64.32 -15.33
CA MET A 923 21.31 65.19 -14.42
C MET A 923 22.10 64.31 -13.47
#